data_AF-D2VW88-F1
#
_entry.id   AF-D2VW88-F1
#
_cell.length_a   1.000
_cell.length_b   1.000
_cell.length_c   1.000
_cell.angle_alpha   90.00
_cell.angle_beta   90.00
_cell.angle_gamma   90.00
#
_symmetry.space_group_name_H-M   'P 1'
#
loop_
_entity.id
_entity.type
_entity.pdbx_description
1 polymer ?
#
loop_
_entity_poly.entity_id
_entity_poly.type
_entity_poly.pdbx_seq_one_letter_code
_entity_poly.pdbx_strand_id
1 'polypeptide(L)'
;MAKFHICLFTLMLLLLISCSTVAGISSGLLSKVKDGDCVVGVRTFLIMFVWKHKFSNETLTKLITAKDNDSRRKYLVENLQERGLTIGTIRDYTPFLSNYFKYSNLSLSHGLSNSILSSSYFSIYPQVDMCQRRDYFTRYDAFLLDPYDFAYYVRFYRDLGMTSGMFMNSDDFVAVPLIPFEVYTQTTRNQVSSLFDLNVASCDAKPDISDAQFLRRLTGYANFSQQDVEIIGNVTGKSQIYGNWTLVNNFLNMEMTELTINETWQELLPSTCYMCSTDGCYGENFRPDLDLFFIPQLVIIVIYFLLLFGLKIYKKPSMKRRIGIPYTPILILVVMITFAGVSRTCVGVWYSACLFCLFWWILIYISTIIRFYYLRNLYALIVMFPNREKMLKMLASQKVGILMTVMLTFVISQILNLVSVYFFVNEDKAATDFYRPIIGIIILLSLWVFGGCCFLLDLFLQRKTIRQGGIRKFFFFDDPFYLRIDLISTILPVIIAILTGIEATSNEVVDGLAGVSNTLLCFSFVQISGGNVLMIEIFKRVKRRKESSQLTWDQELTNTDLLQILKEYCEKEFSSENYEFYIKLKSLQNRKFIKLKELQKIEAEFIRNYSKYEVNIPSSCKKTFYELLNKCQEETQLEFQLIWDCVAPELLLNLQDTFSRLQDTSIYAKWLSVQSLKENNNV
;
A
#
# COMPACT_ATOMS: atom_id res chain seq x y z
N MET A 1 3.71 18.61 19.10
CA MET A 1 3.75 17.48 18.14
C MET A 1 3.57 16.12 18.81
N ALA A 2 4.39 15.71 19.79
CA ALA A 2 4.27 14.37 20.41
C ALA A 2 2.89 14.06 21.01
N LYS A 3 2.26 15.01 21.72
CA LYS A 3 0.89 14.84 22.26
C LYS A 3 -0.19 14.71 21.18
N PHE A 4 0.01 15.30 20.00
CA PHE A 4 -0.94 15.22 18.88
C PHE A 4 -0.85 13.85 18.19
N HIS A 5 0.36 13.29 18.05
CA HIS A 5 0.56 11.93 17.55
C HIS A 5 -0.03 10.89 18.50
N ILE A 6 0.12 11.06 19.83
CA ILE A 6 -0.52 10.18 20.81
C ILE A 6 -2.04 10.26 20.69
N CYS A 7 -2.62 11.46 20.61
CA CYS A 7 -4.08 11.61 20.51
C CYS A 7 -4.66 11.01 19.22
N LEU A 8 -3.97 11.18 18.08
CA LEU A 8 -4.37 10.58 16.81
C LEU A 8 -4.28 9.05 16.84
N PHE A 9 -3.24 8.51 17.49
CA PHE A 9 -3.05 7.07 17.69
C PHE A 9 -4.11 6.47 18.62
N THR A 10 -4.47 7.16 19.72
CA THR A 10 -5.54 6.73 20.63
C THR A 10 -6.91 6.81 19.98
N LEU A 11 -7.19 7.85 19.18
CA LEU A 11 -8.42 7.98 18.40
C LEU A 11 -8.52 6.89 17.32
N MET A 12 -7.41 6.55 16.66
CA MET A 12 -7.33 5.39 15.75
C MET A 12 -7.64 4.09 16.47
N LEU A 13 -7.07 3.86 17.66
CA LEU A 13 -7.32 2.66 18.46
C LEU A 13 -8.80 2.56 18.85
N LEU A 14 -9.42 3.68 19.25
CA LEU A 14 -10.85 3.75 19.61
C LEU A 14 -11.77 3.50 18.41
N LEU A 15 -11.46 4.06 17.23
CA LEU A 15 -12.24 3.83 16.01
C LEU A 15 -12.12 2.38 15.53
N LEU A 16 -10.93 1.78 15.62
CA LEU A 16 -10.69 0.37 15.32
C LEU A 16 -11.49 -0.56 16.25
N ILE A 17 -11.61 -0.21 17.54
CA ILE A 17 -12.40 -0.98 18.52
C ILE A 17 -13.92 -0.84 18.27
N SER A 18 -14.37 0.31 17.76
CA SER A 18 -15.80 0.58 17.58
C SER A 18 -16.45 -0.01 16.32
N CYS A 19 -15.68 -0.42 15.32
CA CYS A 19 -16.20 -0.92 14.03
C CYS A 19 -16.22 -2.46 13.90
N SER A 20 -15.75 -3.21 14.91
CA SER A 20 -15.71 -4.68 14.87
C SER A 20 -17.00 -5.37 15.31
N THR A 21 -18.12 -4.65 15.44
CA THR A 21 -19.42 -5.24 15.82
C THR A 21 -20.38 -5.27 14.62
N VAL A 22 -20.02 -6.00 13.57
CA VAL A 22 -21.02 -6.43 12.58
C VAL A 22 -21.68 -7.69 13.11
N ALA A 23 -22.95 -7.54 13.51
CA ALA A 23 -23.80 -8.61 14.00
C ALA A 23 -24.14 -9.58 12.86
N GLY A 24 -23.36 -10.65 12.77
CA GLY A 24 -23.68 -11.85 12.02
C GLY A 24 -24.08 -12.98 12.98
N ILE A 25 -25.17 -13.65 12.62
CA ILE A 25 -25.74 -14.85 13.25
C ILE A 25 -24.63 -15.88 13.55
N SER A 26 -24.49 -16.34 14.80
CA SER A 26 -23.42 -17.30 15.16
C SER A 26 -23.89 -18.41 16.09
N SER A 27 -23.59 -19.66 15.74
CA SER A 27 -23.21 -20.67 16.73
C SER A 27 -22.24 -20.05 17.73
N GLY A 28 -22.40 -20.37 19.01
CA GLY A 28 -21.44 -19.91 20.00
C GLY A 28 -20.11 -20.63 19.76
N LEU A 29 -19.08 -19.91 19.29
CA LEU A 29 -17.69 -20.32 19.56
C LEU A 29 -17.60 -20.72 21.03
N LEU A 30 -16.86 -21.77 21.35
CA LEU A 30 -16.71 -22.28 22.72
C LEU A 30 -16.40 -21.18 23.76
N SER A 31 -15.68 -20.14 23.34
CA SER A 31 -15.38 -18.94 24.13
C SER A 31 -16.59 -18.08 24.54
N LYS A 32 -17.74 -18.25 23.89
CA LYS A 32 -19.00 -17.54 24.15
C LYS A 32 -19.91 -18.25 25.14
N VAL A 33 -19.60 -19.50 25.52
CA VAL A 33 -20.38 -20.27 26.50
C VAL A 33 -20.27 -19.65 27.88
N LYS A 34 -21.40 -19.50 28.55
CA LYS A 34 -21.50 -18.90 29.88
C LYS A 34 -21.80 -19.95 30.94
N ASP A 35 -21.49 -19.61 32.20
CA ASP A 35 -21.94 -20.41 33.34
C ASP A 35 -23.48 -20.41 33.37
N GLY A 36 -24.07 -21.60 33.57
CA GLY A 36 -25.50 -21.84 33.54
C GLY A 36 -26.08 -22.16 32.15
N ASP A 37 -25.28 -22.12 31.08
CA ASP A 37 -25.76 -22.49 29.75
C ASP A 37 -26.08 -23.98 29.66
N CYS A 38 -27.24 -24.27 29.05
CA CYS A 38 -27.66 -25.62 28.69
C CYS A 38 -27.15 -25.95 27.28
N VAL A 39 -26.21 -26.88 27.16
CA VAL A 39 -25.72 -27.36 25.86
C VAL A 39 -26.74 -28.35 25.28
N VAL A 40 -27.19 -28.05 24.06
CA VAL A 40 -28.22 -28.82 23.34
C VAL A 40 -27.69 -29.38 22.01
N GLY A 41 -26.38 -29.34 21.79
CA GLY A 41 -25.74 -29.89 20.59
C GLY A 41 -24.33 -29.34 20.37
N VAL A 42 -23.57 -29.98 19.49
CA VAL A 42 -22.23 -29.56 19.07
C VAL A 42 -22.19 -29.55 17.55
N ARG A 43 -22.00 -28.38 16.95
CA ARG A 43 -21.93 -28.25 15.49
C ARG A 43 -20.63 -28.83 14.93
N THR A 44 -19.52 -28.51 15.59
CA THR A 44 -18.20 -28.95 15.15
C THR A 44 -17.28 -29.12 16.34
N PHE A 45 -16.33 -30.03 16.20
CA PHE A 45 -15.28 -30.30 17.15
C PHE A 45 -13.95 -29.76 16.61
N LEU A 46 -13.02 -29.45 17.50
CA LEU A 46 -11.60 -29.51 17.16
C LEU A 46 -11.21 -30.98 17.15
N ILE A 47 -10.80 -31.45 15.98
CA ILE A 47 -10.47 -32.85 15.72
C ILE A 47 -8.95 -32.97 15.67
N MET A 48 -8.44 -33.98 16.36
CA MET A 48 -7.05 -34.42 16.19
C MET A 48 -6.97 -35.36 14.99
N PHE A 49 -6.42 -34.88 13.89
CA PHE A 49 -6.13 -35.65 12.70
C PHE A 49 -4.73 -36.24 12.81
N VAL A 50 -4.64 -37.53 13.14
CA VAL A 50 -3.35 -38.21 13.32
C VAL A 50 -2.98 -38.98 12.07
N TRP A 51 -1.75 -38.84 11.59
CA TRP A 51 -1.24 -39.61 10.47
C TRP A 51 -1.25 -41.11 10.76
N LYS A 52 -1.90 -41.91 9.90
CA LYS A 52 -2.01 -43.37 10.07
C LYS A 52 -0.66 -44.06 10.22
N HIS A 53 0.34 -43.63 9.43
CA HIS A 53 1.67 -44.21 9.43
C HIS A 53 2.48 -43.98 10.73
N LYS A 54 2.00 -43.09 11.62
CA LYS A 54 2.67 -42.81 12.91
C LYS A 54 2.23 -43.75 14.03
N PHE A 55 1.10 -44.44 13.87
CA PHE A 55 0.59 -45.39 14.85
C PHE A 55 0.99 -46.83 14.55
N SER A 56 1.06 -47.64 15.62
CA SER A 56 1.11 -49.10 15.46
C SER A 56 -0.22 -49.59 14.89
N ASN A 57 -0.18 -50.71 14.15
CA ASN A 57 -1.40 -51.30 13.58
C ASN A 57 -2.45 -51.63 14.66
N GLU A 58 -2.04 -51.98 15.87
CA GLU A 58 -2.95 -52.28 16.97
C GLU A 58 -3.71 -51.03 17.44
N THR A 59 -3.00 -49.95 17.74
CA THR A 59 -3.63 -48.69 18.19
C THR A 59 -4.51 -48.11 17.10
N LEU A 60 -4.06 -48.18 15.84
CA LEU A 60 -4.85 -47.76 14.70
C LEU A 60 -6.16 -48.55 14.59
N THR A 61 -6.10 -49.87 14.76
CA THR A 61 -7.28 -50.74 14.72
C THR A 61 -8.26 -50.39 15.85
N LYS A 62 -7.76 -50.17 17.08
CA LYS A 62 -8.60 -49.75 18.22
C LYS A 62 -9.29 -48.40 17.97
N LEU A 63 -8.58 -47.43 17.41
CA LEU A 63 -9.14 -46.11 17.09
C LEU A 63 -10.22 -46.20 15.99
N ILE A 64 -9.98 -46.96 14.93
CA ILE A 64 -10.92 -47.11 13.81
C ILE A 64 -12.17 -47.91 14.20
N THR A 65 -12.02 -48.97 15.01
CA THR A 65 -13.13 -49.87 15.39
C THR A 65 -13.94 -49.40 16.60
N ALA A 66 -13.50 -48.34 17.28
CA ALA A 66 -14.23 -47.75 18.40
C ALA A 66 -15.60 -47.21 17.95
N LYS A 67 -16.64 -47.63 18.68
CA LYS A 67 -18.05 -47.34 18.37
C LYS A 67 -18.45 -45.89 18.67
N ASP A 68 -17.78 -45.24 19.61
CA ASP A 68 -18.11 -43.90 20.09
C ASP A 68 -16.86 -43.02 20.28
N ASN A 69 -17.08 -41.71 20.37
CA ASN A 69 -16.02 -40.70 20.50
C ASN A 69 -15.26 -40.80 21.84
N ASP A 70 -15.93 -41.21 22.92
CA ASP A 70 -15.33 -41.34 24.25
C ASP A 70 -14.26 -42.45 24.27
N SER A 71 -14.58 -43.59 23.65
CA SER A 71 -13.66 -44.71 23.46
C SER A 71 -12.46 -44.31 22.59
N ARG A 72 -12.67 -43.55 21.51
CA ARG A 72 -11.58 -43.04 20.66
C ARG A 72 -10.66 -42.10 21.42
N ARG A 73 -11.22 -41.17 22.19
CA ARG A 73 -10.44 -40.26 23.05
C ARG A 73 -9.63 -41.04 24.08
N LYS A 74 -10.24 -42.03 24.73
CA LYS A 74 -9.55 -42.88 25.70
C LYS A 74 -8.34 -43.58 25.08
N TYR A 75 -8.51 -44.25 23.94
CA TYR A 75 -7.40 -44.94 23.26
C TYR A 75 -6.31 -43.96 22.78
N LEU A 76 -6.68 -42.76 22.32
CA LEU A 76 -5.72 -41.75 21.97
C LEU A 76 -4.94 -41.26 23.20
N VAL A 77 -5.60 -41.00 24.33
CA VAL A 77 -4.96 -40.56 25.59
C VAL A 77 -4.00 -41.62 26.11
N GLU A 78 -4.41 -42.90 26.12
CA GLU A 78 -3.54 -44.02 26.52
C GLU A 78 -2.27 -44.06 25.66
N ASN A 79 -2.41 -43.92 24.34
CA ASN A 79 -1.28 -43.88 23.43
C ASN A 79 -0.39 -42.64 23.63
N LEU A 80 -0.99 -41.47 23.88
CA LEU A 80 -0.25 -40.23 24.15
C LEU A 80 0.57 -40.31 25.45
N GLN A 81 0.15 -41.13 26.42
CA GLN A 81 0.92 -41.41 27.65
C GLN A 81 2.12 -42.32 27.37
N GLU A 82 2.00 -43.26 26.44
CA GLU A 82 3.10 -44.15 26.05
C GLU A 82 4.09 -43.46 25.10
N ARG A 83 3.60 -42.61 24.21
CA ARG A 83 4.39 -41.91 23.20
C ARG A 83 3.79 -40.53 22.90
N GLY A 84 4.55 -39.49 23.19
CA GLY A 84 4.16 -38.13 22.82
C GLY A 84 4.07 -37.94 21.31
N LEU A 85 3.20 -37.02 20.86
CA LEU A 85 3.11 -36.61 19.46
C LEU A 85 3.61 -35.18 19.28
N THR A 86 4.15 -34.89 18.08
CA THR A 86 4.30 -33.53 17.58
C THR A 86 2.96 -33.08 16.96
N ILE A 87 2.35 -32.04 17.51
CA ILE A 87 1.00 -31.59 17.15
C ILE A 87 1.09 -30.21 16.49
N GLY A 88 0.70 -30.13 15.22
CA GLY A 88 0.40 -28.85 14.60
C GLY A 88 -0.96 -28.36 15.09
N THR A 89 -1.07 -27.14 15.60
CA THR A 89 -2.37 -26.52 15.94
C THR A 89 -2.43 -25.07 15.47
N ILE A 90 -3.58 -24.58 15.01
CA ILE A 90 -3.74 -23.14 14.74
C ILE A 90 -3.54 -22.37 16.05
N ARG A 91 -2.93 -21.19 15.98
CA ARG A 91 -2.60 -20.38 17.17
C ARG A 91 -3.81 -20.18 18.10
N ASP A 92 -4.98 -19.90 17.53
CA ASP A 92 -6.23 -19.70 18.28
C ASP A 92 -6.74 -20.97 18.96
N TYR A 93 -6.30 -22.15 18.50
CA TYR A 93 -6.66 -23.44 19.08
C TYR A 93 -5.71 -23.90 20.19
N THR A 94 -4.55 -23.24 20.32
CA THR A 94 -3.54 -23.55 21.33
C THR A 94 -4.07 -23.52 22.77
N PRO A 95 -4.84 -22.50 23.21
CA PRO A 95 -5.37 -22.47 24.57
C PRO A 95 -6.32 -23.65 24.85
N PHE A 96 -7.15 -24.02 23.86
CA PHE A 96 -8.07 -25.15 23.99
C PHE A 96 -7.32 -26.48 24.08
N LEU A 97 -6.30 -26.69 23.23
CA LEU A 97 -5.42 -27.85 23.27
C LEU A 97 -4.73 -27.98 24.64
N SER A 98 -4.15 -26.89 25.15
CA SER A 98 -3.45 -26.89 26.43
C SER A 98 -4.37 -27.23 27.59
N ASN A 99 -5.58 -26.68 27.61
CA ASN A 99 -6.55 -26.98 28.67
C ASN A 99 -7.08 -28.41 28.59
N TYR A 100 -7.28 -28.93 27.37
CA TYR A 100 -7.65 -30.33 27.16
C TYR A 100 -6.56 -31.29 27.66
N PHE A 101 -5.29 -31.04 27.32
CA PHE A 101 -4.16 -31.86 27.80
C PHE A 101 -4.06 -31.84 29.33
N LYS A 102 -4.27 -30.68 29.95
CA LYS A 102 -4.34 -30.56 31.41
C LYS A 102 -5.50 -31.38 32.00
N TYR A 103 -6.69 -31.31 31.40
CA TYR A 103 -7.85 -32.10 31.82
C TYR A 103 -7.59 -33.61 31.70
N SER A 104 -6.91 -34.04 30.64
CA SER A 104 -6.57 -35.45 30.39
C SER A 104 -5.30 -35.93 31.13
N ASN A 105 -4.72 -35.13 32.03
CA ASN A 105 -3.46 -35.43 32.72
C ASN A 105 -2.29 -35.78 31.78
N LEU A 106 -2.21 -35.09 30.64
CA LEU A 106 -1.14 -35.23 29.66
C LEU A 106 -0.15 -34.06 29.77
N SER A 107 1.14 -34.34 29.56
CA SER A 107 2.16 -33.29 29.44
C SER A 107 2.21 -32.74 28.01
N LEU A 108 2.12 -31.41 27.91
CA LEU A 108 2.23 -30.68 26.65
C LEU A 108 3.32 -29.61 26.78
N SER A 109 4.33 -29.65 25.91
CA SER A 109 5.39 -28.64 25.84
C SER A 109 5.30 -27.83 24.55
N HIS A 110 5.61 -26.53 24.60
CA HIS A 110 5.72 -25.71 23.41
C HIS A 110 7.08 -25.94 22.71
N GLY A 111 7.06 -26.26 21.42
CA GLY A 111 8.28 -26.51 20.63
C GLY A 111 8.89 -27.91 20.85
N LEU A 112 10.13 -28.10 20.39
CA LEU A 112 10.82 -29.40 20.47
C LEU A 112 11.00 -29.86 21.92
N SER A 113 10.29 -30.93 22.28
CA SER A 113 10.54 -31.64 23.53
C SER A 113 11.66 -32.65 23.34
N ASN A 114 12.64 -32.65 24.25
CA ASN A 114 13.64 -33.73 24.30
C ASN A 114 13.08 -34.99 25.00
N SER A 115 11.87 -34.93 25.57
CA SER A 115 11.24 -36.06 26.23
C SER A 115 10.35 -36.82 25.25
N ILE A 116 10.66 -38.09 25.02
CA ILE A 116 9.86 -39.02 24.20
C ILE A 116 8.43 -39.17 24.73
N LEU A 117 8.24 -38.95 26.05
CA LEU A 117 6.95 -39.09 26.73
C LEU A 117 6.10 -37.81 26.72
N SER A 118 6.65 -36.67 26.30
CA SER A 118 5.91 -35.42 26.27
C SER A 118 5.47 -35.10 24.86
N SER A 119 4.17 -34.85 24.69
CA SER A 119 3.69 -34.25 23.45
C SER A 119 4.22 -32.83 23.32
N SER A 120 4.49 -32.43 22.08
CA SER A 120 4.86 -31.06 21.75
C SER A 120 3.84 -30.47 20.80
N TYR A 121 3.63 -29.16 20.86
CA TYR A 121 2.84 -28.48 19.85
C TYR A 121 3.60 -27.34 19.19
N PHE A 122 3.20 -27.07 17.96
CA PHE A 122 3.69 -25.98 17.15
C PHE A 122 2.50 -25.22 16.56
N SER A 123 2.57 -23.90 16.64
CA SER A 123 1.60 -23.05 15.97
C SER A 123 1.77 -23.17 14.47
N ILE A 124 0.68 -23.57 13.83
CA ILE A 124 0.45 -23.51 12.40
C ILE A 124 0.12 -22.07 12.06
N TYR A 125 0.71 -21.57 10.98
CA TYR A 125 0.44 -20.24 10.48
C TYR A 125 -0.10 -20.33 9.05
N PRO A 126 -1.42 -20.58 8.86
CA PRO A 126 -1.96 -20.96 7.58
C PRO A 126 -1.59 -20.05 6.42
N GLN A 127 -1.61 -18.73 6.65
CA GLN A 127 -1.40 -17.74 5.60
C GLN A 127 0.07 -17.60 5.24
N VAL A 128 0.93 -17.67 6.25
CA VAL A 128 2.38 -17.61 6.08
C VAL A 128 2.91 -18.91 5.50
N ASP A 129 2.42 -20.05 5.98
CA ASP A 129 2.89 -21.37 5.56
C ASP A 129 2.51 -21.67 4.12
N MET A 130 1.33 -21.17 3.66
CA MET A 130 0.91 -21.27 2.25
C MET A 130 1.88 -20.59 1.29
N CYS A 131 2.62 -19.59 1.76
CA CYS A 131 3.65 -18.94 0.96
C CYS A 131 4.94 -19.71 0.85
N GLN A 132 5.26 -20.53 1.84
CA GLN A 132 6.59 -21.09 1.96
C GLN A 132 6.76 -22.37 1.14
N ARG A 133 5.69 -22.89 0.50
CA ARG A 133 5.67 -24.20 -0.19
C ARG A 133 6.45 -25.26 0.61
N ARG A 134 6.31 -25.25 1.93
CA ARG A 134 6.98 -26.20 2.81
C ARG A 134 6.10 -27.43 2.93
N ASP A 135 6.74 -28.59 3.03
CA ASP A 135 6.08 -29.82 3.42
C ASP A 135 5.66 -29.68 4.89
N TYR A 136 4.42 -29.24 5.03
CA TYR A 136 3.82 -28.87 6.28
C TYR A 136 3.38 -30.10 7.05
N PHE A 137 2.95 -31.14 6.33
CA PHE A 137 2.37 -32.31 6.98
C PHE A 137 3.41 -33.31 7.49
N THR A 138 4.62 -33.35 6.94
CA THR A 138 5.66 -34.27 7.45
C THR A 138 6.34 -33.80 8.74
N ARG A 139 6.15 -32.53 9.13
CA ARG A 139 6.72 -31.96 10.36
C ARG A 139 5.99 -32.38 11.63
N TYR A 140 4.74 -32.81 11.51
CA TYR A 140 3.88 -33.11 12.65
C TYR A 140 3.33 -34.52 12.54
N ASP A 141 3.20 -35.19 13.68
CA ASP A 141 2.57 -36.51 13.74
C ASP A 141 1.04 -36.37 13.70
N ALA A 142 0.50 -35.25 14.20
CA ALA A 142 -0.93 -34.97 14.22
C ALA A 142 -1.26 -33.47 14.07
N PHE A 143 -2.51 -33.17 13.73
CA PHE A 143 -3.04 -31.82 13.56
C PHE A 143 -4.29 -31.62 14.41
N LEU A 144 -4.36 -30.56 15.21
CA LEU A 144 -5.60 -30.13 15.84
C LEU A 144 -6.22 -29.02 14.99
N LEU A 145 -7.27 -29.36 14.25
CA LEU A 145 -7.96 -28.45 13.33
C LEU A 145 -9.48 -28.66 13.43
N ASP A 146 -10.26 -27.68 12.99
CA ASP A 146 -11.64 -27.95 12.65
C ASP A 146 -11.71 -28.70 11.29
N PRO A 147 -12.81 -29.40 11.01
CA PRO A 147 -13.01 -30.13 9.75
C PRO A 147 -12.79 -29.31 8.48
N TYR A 148 -13.16 -28.03 8.48
CA TYR A 148 -12.99 -27.15 7.33
C TYR A 148 -11.52 -26.82 7.11
N ASP A 149 -10.81 -26.33 8.13
CA ASP A 149 -9.39 -26.02 8.00
C ASP A 149 -8.57 -27.25 7.59
N PHE A 150 -8.88 -28.43 8.15
CA PHE A 150 -8.23 -29.67 7.74
C PHE A 150 -8.47 -30.02 6.27
N ALA A 151 -9.74 -30.08 5.85
CA ALA A 151 -10.08 -30.38 4.46
C ALA A 151 -9.45 -29.37 3.50
N TYR A 152 -9.50 -28.08 3.85
CA TYR A 152 -8.86 -27.01 3.10
C TYR A 152 -7.35 -27.25 2.93
N TYR A 153 -6.60 -27.56 4.00
CA TYR A 153 -5.15 -27.78 3.88
C TYR A 153 -4.77 -29.07 3.17
N VAL A 154 -5.46 -30.19 3.42
CA VAL A 154 -5.16 -31.44 2.72
C VAL A 154 -5.34 -31.27 1.21
N ARG A 155 -6.39 -30.56 0.80
CA ARG A 155 -6.67 -30.26 -0.62
C ARG A 155 -5.71 -29.24 -1.22
N PHE A 156 -5.19 -28.32 -0.41
CA PHE A 156 -4.24 -27.30 -0.84
C PHE A 156 -2.80 -27.84 -0.99
N TYR A 157 -2.32 -28.68 -0.05
CA TYR A 157 -0.93 -29.14 0.02
C TYR A 157 -0.69 -30.54 -0.55
N ARG A 158 -1.63 -31.08 -1.33
CA ARG A 158 -1.65 -32.48 -1.81
C ARG A 158 -0.30 -33.02 -2.33
N ASP A 159 0.47 -32.18 -3.03
CA ASP A 159 1.67 -32.59 -3.79
C ASP A 159 2.99 -32.14 -3.13
N LEU A 160 2.91 -31.34 -2.07
CA LEU A 160 4.07 -30.70 -1.46
C LEU A 160 4.79 -31.67 -0.51
N GLY A 161 5.93 -32.20 -0.96
CA GLY A 161 6.81 -33.08 -0.16
C GLY A 161 6.58 -34.58 -0.35
N MET A 162 5.54 -34.95 -1.10
CA MET A 162 5.32 -36.33 -1.51
C MET A 162 6.26 -36.71 -2.67
N THR A 163 6.69 -37.99 -2.73
CA THR A 163 7.39 -38.50 -3.92
C THR A 163 6.48 -38.37 -5.13
N SER A 164 7.04 -38.03 -6.30
CA SER A 164 6.28 -37.86 -7.55
C SER A 164 5.23 -38.96 -7.75
N GLY A 165 3.95 -38.56 -7.84
CA GLY A 165 2.81 -39.46 -8.05
C GLY A 165 2.11 -39.98 -6.79
N MET A 166 2.59 -39.64 -5.58
CA MET A 166 1.84 -39.86 -4.34
C MET A 166 1.14 -38.56 -3.92
N PHE A 167 -0.13 -38.68 -3.55
CA PHE A 167 -0.96 -37.57 -3.14
C PHE A 167 -1.46 -37.79 -1.73
N MET A 168 -1.49 -36.73 -0.94
CA MET A 168 -2.11 -36.77 0.38
C MET A 168 -3.63 -36.86 0.23
N ASN A 169 -4.22 -37.79 0.96
CA ASN A 169 -5.65 -37.99 1.03
C ASN A 169 -6.14 -37.70 2.46
N SER A 170 -7.40 -37.28 2.58
CA SER A 170 -8.03 -37.10 3.89
C SER A 170 -8.08 -38.41 4.68
N ASP A 171 -8.14 -39.57 3.99
CA ASP A 171 -8.10 -40.90 4.61
C ASP A 171 -6.69 -41.34 5.04
N ASP A 172 -5.62 -40.59 4.76
CA ASP A 172 -4.29 -40.84 5.35
C ASP A 172 -4.26 -40.53 6.86
N PHE A 173 -5.32 -39.90 7.36
CA PHE A 173 -5.47 -39.45 8.73
C PHE A 173 -6.56 -40.24 9.46
N VAL A 174 -6.42 -40.34 10.78
CA VAL A 174 -7.48 -40.76 11.68
C VAL A 174 -8.01 -39.53 12.40
N ALA A 175 -9.28 -39.24 12.20
CA ALA A 175 -9.98 -38.16 12.87
C ALA A 175 -10.45 -38.60 14.27
N VAL A 176 -9.89 -37.99 15.32
CA VAL A 176 -10.32 -38.18 16.71
C VAL A 176 -10.89 -36.86 17.25
N PRO A 177 -12.21 -36.73 17.42
CA PRO A 177 -12.78 -35.52 18.00
C PRO A 177 -12.32 -35.35 19.44
N LEU A 178 -11.73 -34.19 19.76
CA LEU A 178 -11.23 -33.91 21.10
C LEU A 178 -12.16 -32.96 21.85
N ILE A 179 -12.38 -31.77 21.28
CA ILE A 179 -12.94 -30.63 22.00
C ILE A 179 -14.18 -30.13 21.23
N PRO A 180 -15.38 -30.12 21.82
CA PRO A 180 -16.52 -29.40 21.26
C PRO A 180 -16.17 -27.93 21.03
N PHE A 181 -16.23 -27.45 19.80
CA PHE A 181 -15.71 -26.12 19.43
C PHE A 181 -16.79 -25.10 19.13
N GLU A 182 -17.78 -25.49 18.34
CA GLU A 182 -18.99 -24.70 18.14
C GLU A 182 -20.15 -25.43 18.80
N VAL A 183 -20.68 -24.87 19.87
CA VAL A 183 -21.72 -25.51 20.67
C VAL A 183 -23.03 -24.76 20.55
N TYR A 184 -24.12 -25.51 20.57
CA TYR A 184 -25.47 -24.96 20.64
C TYR A 184 -25.91 -24.92 22.07
N THR A 185 -26.36 -23.75 22.49
CA THR A 185 -26.99 -23.57 23.80
C THR A 185 -28.47 -23.28 23.62
N GLN A 186 -29.28 -23.57 24.63
CA GLN A 186 -30.73 -23.32 24.60
C GLN A 186 -31.08 -21.85 24.27
N THR A 187 -30.20 -20.90 24.53
CA THR A 187 -30.38 -19.47 24.23
C THR A 187 -30.22 -19.14 22.73
N THR A 188 -29.52 -19.98 21.95
CA THR A 188 -29.26 -19.81 20.51
C THR A 188 -30.32 -20.46 19.60
N ARG A 189 -31.42 -20.95 20.18
CA ARG A 189 -32.40 -21.89 19.58
C ARG A 189 -33.16 -21.39 18.35
N ASN A 190 -33.34 -20.09 18.14
CA ASN A 190 -34.28 -19.57 17.15
C ASN A 190 -33.78 -19.60 15.68
N GLN A 191 -32.61 -20.19 15.39
CA GLN A 191 -31.95 -20.10 14.08
C GLN A 191 -31.50 -21.46 13.52
N VAL A 192 -32.15 -22.55 13.95
CA VAL A 192 -31.67 -23.93 13.75
C VAL A 192 -31.99 -24.54 12.37
N SER A 193 -32.86 -23.94 11.57
CA SER A 193 -33.40 -24.57 10.35
C SER A 193 -32.42 -24.67 9.17
N SER A 194 -31.34 -23.88 9.12
CA SER A 194 -30.30 -23.99 8.07
C SER A 194 -29.06 -24.80 8.51
N LEU A 195 -29.12 -25.41 9.70
CA LEU A 195 -27.94 -26.03 10.33
C LEU A 195 -27.52 -27.36 9.71
N PHE A 196 -28.39 -27.96 8.90
CA PHE A 196 -28.22 -29.30 8.33
C PHE A 196 -28.30 -29.30 6.80
N ASP A 197 -28.16 -28.14 6.15
CA ASP A 197 -28.07 -28.07 4.69
C ASP A 197 -26.75 -28.72 4.24
N LEU A 198 -26.82 -30.04 4.04
CA LEU A 198 -25.82 -30.85 3.35
C LEU A 198 -25.87 -30.48 1.88
N ASN A 199 -25.28 -29.35 1.53
CA ASN A 199 -24.91 -29.11 0.14
C ASN A 199 -23.75 -30.05 -0.19
N VAL A 200 -24.10 -31.22 -0.75
CA VAL A 200 -23.11 -32.17 -1.27
C VAL A 200 -22.40 -31.49 -2.44
N ALA A 201 -21.19 -31.04 -2.17
CA ALA A 201 -20.32 -30.40 -3.12
C ALA A 201 -19.58 -31.47 -3.94
N SER A 202 -19.52 -31.31 -5.26
CA SER A 202 -18.70 -32.15 -6.15
C SER A 202 -17.24 -31.73 -6.10
N CYS A 203 -16.35 -32.55 -6.68
CA CYS A 203 -14.94 -32.20 -6.85
C CYS A 203 -14.73 -30.86 -7.58
N ASP A 204 -15.67 -30.48 -8.45
CA ASP A 204 -15.62 -29.24 -9.22
C ASP A 204 -16.13 -28.02 -8.44
N ALA A 205 -16.80 -28.23 -7.31
CA ALA A 205 -17.52 -27.17 -6.59
C ALA A 205 -17.29 -27.25 -5.08
N LYS A 206 -16.17 -26.70 -4.59
CA LYS A 206 -15.82 -26.58 -3.15
C LYS A 206 -15.61 -27.94 -2.46
N PRO A 207 -14.61 -28.74 -2.91
CA PRO A 207 -14.34 -30.06 -2.35
C PRO A 207 -13.98 -30.05 -0.86
N ASP A 208 -13.37 -28.97 -0.39
CA ASP A 208 -13.06 -28.70 1.02
C ASP A 208 -14.32 -28.63 1.89
N ILE A 209 -15.37 -27.95 1.42
CA ILE A 209 -16.65 -27.89 2.15
C ILE A 209 -17.30 -29.26 2.20
N SER A 210 -17.25 -30.04 1.11
CA SER A 210 -17.81 -31.39 1.06
C SER A 210 -17.19 -32.29 2.11
N ASP A 211 -15.87 -32.43 2.09
CA ASP A 211 -15.12 -33.23 3.06
C ASP A 211 -15.36 -32.76 4.50
N ALA A 212 -15.33 -31.44 4.74
CA ALA A 212 -15.58 -30.87 6.05
C ALA A 212 -16.97 -31.24 6.59
N GLN A 213 -17.98 -31.29 5.73
CA GLN A 213 -19.34 -31.70 6.11
C GLN A 213 -19.40 -33.17 6.52
N PHE A 214 -18.78 -34.07 5.75
CA PHE A 214 -18.71 -35.50 6.10
C PHE A 214 -17.91 -35.73 7.39
N LEU A 215 -16.77 -35.05 7.55
CA LEU A 215 -15.98 -35.09 8.79
C LEU A 215 -16.77 -34.54 10.00
N ARG A 216 -17.63 -33.54 9.82
CA ARG A 216 -18.56 -33.08 10.88
C ARG A 216 -19.60 -34.15 11.21
N ARG A 217 -20.16 -34.82 10.20
CA ARG A 217 -21.11 -35.94 10.40
C ARG A 217 -20.49 -37.08 11.20
N LEU A 218 -19.22 -37.41 10.97
CA LEU A 218 -18.49 -38.42 11.74
C LEU A 218 -18.47 -38.12 13.24
N THR A 219 -18.37 -36.84 13.60
CA THR A 219 -18.36 -36.41 15.00
C THR A 219 -19.76 -36.21 15.58
N GLY A 220 -20.79 -36.24 14.73
CA GLY A 220 -22.20 -36.05 15.06
C GLY A 220 -22.53 -34.60 15.41
N TYR A 221 -23.40 -33.95 14.63
CA TYR A 221 -23.95 -32.61 14.95
C TYR A 221 -24.69 -32.54 16.30
N ALA A 222 -25.01 -33.71 16.85
CA ALA A 222 -25.91 -33.88 17.97
C ALA A 222 -25.56 -35.10 18.84
N ASN A 223 -24.57 -35.90 18.46
CA ASN A 223 -24.09 -37.02 19.27
C ASN A 223 -22.95 -36.56 20.20
N PHE A 224 -23.29 -35.73 21.19
CA PHE A 224 -22.36 -35.34 22.24
C PHE A 224 -22.67 -36.10 23.52
N SER A 225 -21.65 -36.51 24.26
CA SER A 225 -21.75 -37.29 25.49
C SER A 225 -21.72 -36.39 26.73
N GLN A 226 -21.94 -36.97 27.91
CA GLN A 226 -21.70 -36.28 29.17
C GLN A 226 -20.22 -35.85 29.29
N GLN A 227 -19.29 -36.64 28.74
CA GLN A 227 -17.88 -36.31 28.73
C GLN A 227 -17.61 -35.03 27.90
N ASP A 228 -18.35 -34.80 26.82
CA ASP A 228 -18.24 -33.56 26.04
C ASP A 228 -18.60 -32.32 26.87
N VAL A 229 -19.66 -32.41 27.68
CA VAL A 229 -20.08 -31.32 28.58
C VAL A 229 -19.00 -31.04 29.64
N GLU A 230 -18.38 -32.09 30.18
CA GLU A 230 -17.27 -31.97 31.12
C GLU A 230 -16.03 -31.36 30.44
N ILE A 231 -15.73 -31.74 29.21
CA ILE A 231 -14.63 -31.15 28.44
C ILE A 231 -14.88 -29.68 28.20
N ILE A 232 -16.09 -29.28 27.78
CA ILE A 232 -16.48 -27.87 27.62
C ILE A 232 -16.21 -27.13 28.94
N GLY A 233 -16.72 -27.63 30.07
CA GLY A 233 -16.54 -27.01 31.38
C GLY A 233 -15.07 -26.84 31.78
N ASN A 234 -14.27 -27.90 31.63
CA ASN A 234 -12.85 -27.86 31.99
C ASN A 234 -12.00 -27.01 31.04
N VAL A 235 -12.27 -27.07 29.73
CA VAL A 235 -11.53 -26.31 28.73
C VAL A 235 -11.83 -24.81 28.80
N THR A 236 -13.07 -24.44 29.12
CA THR A 236 -13.50 -23.05 29.27
C THR A 236 -13.33 -22.50 30.69
N GLY A 237 -13.08 -23.37 31.68
CA GLY A 237 -13.06 -23.01 33.10
C GLY A 237 -14.44 -22.69 33.69
N LYS A 238 -15.51 -23.17 33.04
CA LYS A 238 -16.91 -22.96 33.43
C LYS A 238 -17.40 -24.15 34.26
N SER A 239 -17.98 -23.87 35.43
CA SER A 239 -18.31 -24.90 36.42
C SER A 239 -19.76 -25.37 36.37
N GLN A 240 -20.64 -24.64 35.69
CA GLN A 240 -22.08 -24.89 35.65
C GLN A 240 -22.61 -25.07 34.22
N ILE A 241 -22.11 -26.07 33.51
CA ILE A 241 -22.61 -26.42 32.18
C ILE A 241 -23.30 -27.77 32.26
N TYR A 242 -24.49 -27.89 31.68
CA TYR A 242 -25.27 -29.12 31.65
C TYR A 242 -25.76 -29.42 30.23
N GLY A 243 -25.80 -30.71 29.87
CA GLY A 243 -26.35 -31.18 28.61
C GLY A 243 -27.85 -31.45 28.70
N ASN A 244 -28.58 -31.24 27.61
CA ASN A 244 -29.98 -31.65 27.48
C ASN A 244 -30.20 -32.49 26.21
N TRP A 245 -30.05 -33.80 26.36
CA TRP A 245 -30.22 -34.79 25.30
C TRP A 245 -31.68 -34.99 24.87
N THR A 246 -32.66 -34.67 25.72
CA THR A 246 -34.08 -34.79 25.34
C THR A 246 -34.43 -33.81 24.23
N LEU A 247 -33.92 -32.59 24.30
CA LEU A 247 -34.10 -31.60 23.22
C LEU A 247 -33.41 -32.06 21.94
N VAL A 248 -32.20 -32.62 22.06
CA VAL A 248 -31.42 -33.15 20.94
C VAL A 248 -32.18 -34.24 20.20
N ASN A 249 -32.66 -35.26 20.92
CA ASN A 249 -33.39 -36.39 20.34
C ASN A 249 -34.69 -35.95 19.66
N ASN A 250 -35.34 -34.90 20.16
CA ASN A 250 -36.53 -34.33 19.52
C ASN A 250 -36.21 -33.62 18.19
N PHE A 251 -34.99 -33.10 18.01
CA PHE A 251 -34.54 -32.51 16.75
C PHE A 251 -33.93 -33.55 15.78
N LEU A 252 -33.27 -34.58 16.31
CA LEU A 252 -32.62 -35.64 15.53
C LEU A 252 -33.56 -36.70 14.95
N ASN A 253 -34.84 -36.71 15.32
CA ASN A 253 -35.85 -37.57 14.68
C ASN A 253 -36.05 -37.26 13.16
N MET A 254 -35.25 -36.37 12.58
CA MET A 254 -35.07 -36.18 11.14
C MET A 254 -33.81 -36.92 10.65
N GLU A 255 -33.98 -38.16 10.17
CA GLU A 255 -33.18 -38.94 9.19
C GLU A 255 -31.64 -38.78 9.07
N MET A 256 -30.92 -38.33 10.10
CA MET A 256 -29.45 -38.31 10.07
C MET A 256 -28.90 -39.60 10.70
N THR A 257 -28.79 -40.66 9.91
CA THR A 257 -28.07 -41.87 10.31
C THR A 257 -26.61 -41.50 10.57
N GLU A 258 -26.11 -41.81 11.77
CA GLU A 258 -24.69 -41.68 12.09
C GLU A 258 -23.87 -42.54 11.13
N LEU A 259 -22.90 -41.92 10.46
CA LEU A 259 -21.97 -42.64 9.62
C LEU A 259 -20.87 -43.21 10.50
N THR A 260 -20.55 -44.48 10.31
CA THR A 260 -19.33 -45.09 10.84
C THR A 260 -18.10 -44.40 10.24
N ILE A 261 -16.94 -44.58 10.88
CA ILE A 261 -15.65 -44.10 10.35
C ILE A 261 -15.45 -44.57 8.91
N ASN A 262 -15.71 -45.84 8.63
CA ASN A 262 -15.52 -46.42 7.31
C ASN A 262 -16.48 -45.84 6.27
N GLU A 263 -17.76 -45.66 6.62
CA GLU A 263 -18.73 -45.01 5.73
C GLU A 263 -18.34 -43.56 5.47
N THR A 264 -17.90 -42.82 6.48
CA THR A 264 -17.41 -41.44 6.29
C THR A 264 -16.23 -41.39 5.32
N TRP A 265 -15.24 -42.30 5.46
CA TRP A 265 -14.09 -42.33 4.55
C TRP A 265 -14.46 -42.68 3.12
N GLN A 266 -15.49 -43.52 2.91
CA GLN A 266 -15.99 -43.84 1.57
C GLN A 266 -16.68 -42.67 0.88
N GLU A 267 -17.21 -41.73 1.65
CA GLU A 267 -17.87 -40.52 1.16
C GLU A 267 -16.89 -39.34 0.95
N LEU A 268 -15.68 -39.39 1.52
CA LEU A 268 -14.68 -38.35 1.28
C LEU A 268 -14.20 -38.38 -0.17
N LEU A 269 -13.95 -37.20 -0.73
CA LEU A 269 -13.52 -37.10 -2.10
C LEU A 269 -12.12 -37.72 -2.29
N PRO A 270 -11.79 -38.30 -3.45
CA PRO A 270 -10.43 -38.79 -3.70
C PRO A 270 -9.42 -37.64 -3.77
N SER A 271 -8.13 -37.85 -3.50
CA SER A 271 -7.07 -36.81 -3.64
C SER A 271 -7.01 -36.13 -5.01
N THR A 272 -7.55 -36.76 -6.05
CA THR A 272 -7.68 -36.13 -7.38
C THR A 272 -8.64 -34.93 -7.38
N CYS A 273 -9.44 -34.75 -6.35
CA CYS A 273 -10.29 -33.58 -6.17
C CYS A 273 -9.52 -32.48 -5.44
N TYR A 274 -9.25 -31.40 -6.15
CA TYR A 274 -8.38 -30.30 -5.72
C TYR A 274 -9.16 -28.99 -5.64
N MET A 275 -8.71 -28.07 -4.78
CA MET A 275 -9.25 -26.71 -4.82
C MET A 275 -8.87 -25.97 -6.11
N CYS A 276 -7.77 -26.40 -6.73
CA CYS A 276 -7.06 -25.66 -7.77
C CYS A 276 -6.49 -26.61 -8.82
N SER A 277 -6.77 -26.32 -10.09
CA SER A 277 -6.21 -26.92 -11.30
C SER A 277 -4.69 -26.85 -11.43
N THR A 278 -4.02 -25.98 -10.67
CA THR A 278 -2.56 -25.83 -10.57
C THR A 278 -2.08 -26.08 -9.14
N ASP A 279 -0.86 -26.61 -9.02
CA ASP A 279 -0.22 -27.04 -7.76
C ASP A 279 -0.02 -25.93 -6.70
N GLY A 280 -0.43 -24.70 -6.96
CA GLY A 280 -0.37 -23.62 -5.98
C GLY A 280 -1.47 -22.59 -6.10
N CYS A 281 -2.59 -22.93 -6.73
CA CYS A 281 -3.76 -22.05 -6.86
C CYS A 281 -3.47 -20.69 -7.51
N TYR A 282 -2.41 -20.59 -8.32
CA TYR A 282 -1.97 -19.30 -8.85
C TYR A 282 -2.94 -18.81 -9.91
N GLY A 283 -3.63 -17.71 -9.62
CA GLY A 283 -4.56 -17.10 -10.57
C GLY A 283 -5.86 -17.88 -10.76
N GLU A 284 -6.17 -18.84 -9.90
CA GLU A 284 -7.39 -19.67 -10.03
C GLU A 284 -8.58 -19.11 -9.25
N ASN A 285 -8.30 -18.24 -8.29
CA ASN A 285 -9.29 -17.32 -7.73
C ASN A 285 -9.49 -16.08 -8.61
N PHE A 286 -9.21 -16.19 -9.92
CA PHE A 286 -9.47 -15.13 -10.86
C PHE A 286 -10.96 -14.87 -10.91
N ARG A 287 -11.38 -13.70 -10.44
CA ARG A 287 -12.75 -13.22 -10.56
C ARG A 287 -12.78 -12.32 -11.79
N PRO A 288 -13.31 -12.77 -12.94
CA PRO A 288 -13.30 -11.96 -14.16
C PRO A 288 -13.85 -10.56 -13.95
N ASP A 289 -14.90 -10.43 -13.14
CA ASP A 289 -15.57 -9.16 -12.86
C ASP A 289 -14.71 -8.14 -12.09
N LEU A 290 -13.71 -8.59 -11.33
CA LEU A 290 -12.81 -7.71 -10.57
C LEU A 290 -11.43 -7.62 -11.23
N ASP A 291 -10.89 -8.76 -11.65
CA ASP A 291 -9.51 -8.89 -12.05
C ASP A 291 -9.26 -8.39 -13.48
N LEU A 292 -10.28 -8.42 -14.35
CA LEU A 292 -10.16 -7.81 -15.69
C LEU A 292 -9.96 -6.30 -15.63
N PHE A 293 -10.35 -5.63 -14.54
CA PHE A 293 -10.09 -4.20 -14.34
C PHE A 293 -8.61 -3.87 -14.14
N PHE A 294 -7.74 -4.87 -13.93
CA PHE A 294 -6.30 -4.67 -14.02
C PHE A 294 -5.85 -4.21 -15.42
N ILE A 295 -6.53 -4.66 -16.48
CA ILE A 295 -6.21 -4.29 -17.87
C ILE A 295 -6.34 -2.77 -18.11
N PRO A 296 -7.48 -2.10 -17.85
CA PRO A 296 -7.59 -0.66 -18.03
C PRO A 296 -6.61 0.12 -17.12
N GLN A 297 -6.32 -0.35 -15.92
CA GLN A 297 -5.32 0.26 -15.03
C GLN A 297 -3.92 0.22 -15.65
N LEU A 298 -3.50 -0.94 -16.16
CA LEU A 298 -2.24 -1.11 -16.88
C LEU A 298 -2.19 -0.22 -18.13
N VAL A 299 -3.27 -0.17 -18.91
CA VAL A 299 -3.38 0.67 -20.10
C VAL A 299 -3.22 2.16 -19.76
N ILE A 300 -3.83 2.65 -18.67
CA ILE A 300 -3.65 4.04 -18.20
C ILE A 300 -2.17 4.35 -17.94
N ILE A 301 -1.47 3.45 -17.23
CA ILE A 301 -0.06 3.63 -16.86
C ILE A 301 0.84 3.55 -18.11
N VAL A 302 0.58 2.63 -19.03
CA VAL A 302 1.31 2.50 -20.29
C VAL A 302 1.11 3.74 -21.16
N ILE A 303 -0.13 4.22 -21.33
CA ILE A 303 -0.43 5.45 -22.08
C ILE A 303 0.30 6.64 -21.45
N TYR A 304 0.27 6.77 -20.12
CA TYR A 304 1.00 7.81 -19.41
C TYR A 304 2.49 7.82 -19.76
N PHE A 305 3.17 6.67 -19.69
CA PHE A 305 4.60 6.59 -20.00
C PHE A 305 4.89 6.78 -21.49
N LEU A 306 4.06 6.25 -22.39
CA LEU A 306 4.17 6.48 -23.84
C LEU A 306 4.10 7.97 -24.17
N LEU A 307 3.16 8.70 -23.56
CA LEU A 307 3.03 10.15 -23.74
C LEU A 307 4.21 10.90 -23.11
N LEU A 308 4.62 10.54 -21.89
CA LEU A 308 5.71 11.18 -21.17
C LEU A 308 7.03 11.09 -21.95
N PHE A 309 7.40 9.88 -22.41
CA PHE A 309 8.64 9.61 -23.11
C PHE A 309 8.56 9.93 -24.61
N GLY A 310 7.48 9.51 -25.28
CA GLY A 310 7.28 9.72 -26.71
C GLY A 310 7.23 11.20 -27.11
N LEU A 311 6.62 12.05 -26.27
CA LEU A 311 6.59 13.50 -26.50
C LEU A 311 7.79 14.25 -25.93
N LYS A 312 8.73 13.55 -25.26
CA LYS A 312 9.88 14.11 -24.54
C LYS A 312 9.51 15.13 -23.45
N ILE A 313 8.33 15.00 -22.85
CA ILE A 313 7.82 15.92 -21.83
C ILE A 313 8.63 15.79 -20.52
N TYR A 314 9.23 14.63 -20.26
CA TYR A 314 10.16 14.44 -19.13
C TYR A 314 11.35 15.42 -19.11
N LYS A 315 11.73 15.99 -20.27
CA LYS A 315 12.80 16.99 -20.37
C LYS A 315 12.34 18.39 -19.98
N LYS A 316 11.03 18.66 -19.94
CA LYS A 316 10.50 19.98 -19.62
C LYS A 316 10.77 20.33 -18.15
N PRO A 317 11.06 21.60 -17.83
CA PRO A 317 11.31 22.03 -16.45
C PRO A 317 10.19 21.66 -15.48
N SER A 318 8.93 21.72 -15.95
CA SER A 318 7.72 21.35 -15.20
C SER A 318 7.70 19.90 -14.73
N MET A 319 8.28 18.98 -15.49
CA MET A 319 8.46 17.58 -15.08
C MET A 319 9.78 17.35 -14.35
N LYS A 320 10.89 17.90 -14.87
CA LYS A 320 12.24 17.66 -14.32
C LYS A 320 12.37 18.07 -12.85
N ARG A 321 11.70 19.16 -12.43
CA ARG A 321 11.75 19.64 -11.04
C ARG A 321 10.98 18.78 -10.04
N ARG A 322 10.09 17.90 -10.52
CA ARG A 322 9.33 16.94 -9.69
C ARG A 322 10.11 15.68 -9.34
N ILE A 323 11.31 15.52 -9.94
CA ILE A 323 12.31 14.49 -9.64
C ILE A 323 11.78 13.06 -9.78
N GLY A 324 11.16 12.53 -8.72
CA GLY A 324 10.70 11.15 -8.63
C GLY A 324 9.22 10.96 -8.92
N ILE A 325 8.39 11.99 -8.67
CA ILE A 325 6.92 11.90 -8.82
C ILE A 325 6.49 11.38 -10.20
N PRO A 326 7.05 11.83 -11.33
CA PRO A 326 6.62 11.34 -12.65
C PRO A 326 6.83 9.84 -12.89
N TYR A 327 7.58 9.16 -12.04
CA TYR A 327 7.89 7.74 -12.17
C TYR A 327 7.12 6.88 -11.16
N THR A 328 6.41 7.49 -10.21
CA THR A 328 5.64 6.76 -9.20
C THR A 328 4.37 6.05 -9.71
N PRO A 329 3.85 6.24 -10.94
CA PRO A 329 2.86 5.33 -11.53
C PRO A 329 3.26 3.85 -11.49
N ILE A 330 4.56 3.53 -11.48
CA ILE A 330 5.03 2.14 -11.30
C ILE A 330 4.70 1.62 -9.90
N LEU A 331 4.80 2.45 -8.86
CA LEU A 331 4.42 2.07 -7.50
C LEU A 331 2.91 1.83 -7.41
N ILE A 332 2.13 2.66 -8.11
CA ILE A 332 0.66 2.51 -8.19
C ILE A 332 0.30 1.19 -8.87
N LEU A 333 1.03 0.76 -9.90
CA LEU A 333 0.83 -0.57 -10.51
C LEU A 333 1.00 -1.70 -9.49
N VAL A 334 2.04 -1.66 -8.65
CA VAL A 334 2.26 -2.67 -7.60
C VAL A 334 1.10 -2.67 -6.61
N VAL A 335 0.65 -1.49 -6.18
CA VAL A 335 -0.53 -1.35 -5.31
C VAL A 335 -1.77 -1.96 -5.99
N MET A 336 -1.99 -1.72 -7.28
CA MET A 336 -3.12 -2.27 -8.03
C MET A 336 -3.08 -3.79 -8.18
N ILE A 337 -1.90 -4.38 -8.42
CA ILE A 337 -1.72 -5.85 -8.46
C ILE A 337 -2.20 -6.48 -7.16
N THR A 338 -2.04 -5.79 -6.02
CA THR A 338 -2.46 -6.34 -4.72
C THR A 338 -3.98 -6.38 -4.53
N PHE A 339 -4.73 -5.65 -5.36
CA PHE A 339 -6.19 -5.71 -5.40
C PHE A 339 -6.71 -6.76 -6.40
N ALA A 340 -5.85 -7.31 -7.27
CA ALA A 340 -6.20 -8.41 -8.16
C ALA A 340 -6.11 -9.77 -7.45
N GLY A 341 -6.83 -10.78 -7.95
CA GLY A 341 -6.86 -12.15 -7.44
C GLY A 341 -5.49 -12.84 -7.35
N VAL A 342 -4.48 -12.33 -8.07
CA VAL A 342 -3.08 -12.78 -7.99
C VAL A 342 -2.49 -12.60 -6.58
N SER A 343 -2.98 -11.62 -5.80
CA SER A 343 -2.50 -11.35 -4.45
C SER A 343 -3.05 -12.29 -3.37
N ARG A 344 -4.07 -13.10 -3.72
CA ARG A 344 -4.71 -14.03 -2.78
C ARG A 344 -3.79 -15.18 -2.37
N THR A 345 -2.82 -15.52 -3.21
CA THR A 345 -1.66 -16.30 -2.79
C THR A 345 -0.65 -15.36 -2.14
N CYS A 346 -0.30 -15.59 -0.88
CA CYS A 346 0.61 -14.70 -0.13
C CYS A 346 0.10 -13.30 0.15
N VAL A 347 -1.17 -13.24 0.53
CA VAL A 347 -1.88 -12.05 0.99
C VAL A 347 -0.99 -11.13 1.81
N GLY A 348 -0.34 -11.65 2.87
CA GLY A 348 0.46 -10.82 3.75
C GLY A 348 1.74 -10.24 3.12
N VAL A 349 2.42 -10.97 2.24
CA VAL A 349 3.58 -10.45 1.49
C VAL A 349 3.14 -9.32 0.55
N TRP A 350 2.07 -9.56 -0.20
CA TRP A 350 1.50 -8.56 -1.10
C TRP A 350 0.99 -7.35 -0.33
N TYR A 351 0.37 -7.53 0.82
CA TYR A 351 -0.07 -6.43 1.67
C TYR A 351 1.09 -5.60 2.18
N SER A 352 2.18 -6.24 2.60
CA SER A 352 3.39 -5.54 3.01
C SER A 352 4.00 -4.77 1.83
N ALA A 353 4.06 -5.36 0.63
CA ALA A 353 4.52 -4.68 -0.57
C ALA A 353 3.62 -3.49 -0.95
N CYS A 354 2.30 -3.65 -0.85
CA CYS A 354 1.30 -2.63 -1.12
C CYS A 354 1.47 -1.42 -0.19
N LEU A 355 1.50 -1.66 1.12
CA LEU A 355 1.66 -0.60 2.12
C LEU A 355 3.03 0.08 1.98
N PHE A 356 4.09 -0.67 1.72
CA PHE A 356 5.40 -0.11 1.40
C PHE A 356 5.33 0.84 0.19
N CYS A 357 4.77 0.39 -0.94
CA CYS A 357 4.63 1.22 -2.14
C CYS A 357 3.76 2.46 -1.91
N LEU A 358 2.69 2.34 -1.11
CA LEU A 358 1.82 3.46 -0.74
C LEU A 358 2.55 4.48 0.15
N PHE A 359 3.25 4.03 1.19
CA PHE A 359 4.06 4.90 2.04
C PHE A 359 5.14 5.61 1.22
N TRP A 360 5.81 4.87 0.32
CA TRP A 360 6.86 5.45 -0.50
C TRP A 360 6.33 6.47 -1.50
N TRP A 361 5.21 6.18 -2.17
CA TRP A 361 4.52 7.13 -3.04
C TRP A 361 4.22 8.46 -2.32
N ILE A 362 3.68 8.38 -1.10
CA ILE A 362 3.24 9.56 -0.34
C ILE A 362 4.41 10.33 0.22
N LEU A 363 5.43 9.65 0.74
CA LEU A 363 6.62 10.32 1.23
C LEU A 363 7.40 11.00 0.10
N ILE A 364 7.46 10.40 -1.11
CA ILE A 364 7.99 11.09 -2.30
C ILE A 364 7.18 12.36 -2.57
N TYR A 365 5.86 12.29 -2.52
CA TYR A 365 4.99 13.42 -2.81
C TYR A 365 5.13 14.55 -1.78
N ILE A 366 5.05 14.24 -0.48
CA ILE A 366 5.24 15.19 0.63
C ILE A 366 6.63 15.84 0.55
N SER A 367 7.69 15.04 0.36
CA SER A 367 9.07 15.55 0.26
C SER A 367 9.24 16.49 -0.93
N THR A 368 8.55 16.22 -2.05
CA THR A 368 8.57 17.09 -3.23
C THR A 368 7.84 18.42 -2.98
N ILE A 369 6.70 18.40 -2.28
CA ILE A 369 6.00 19.63 -1.87
C ILE A 369 6.93 20.47 -0.98
N ILE A 370 7.51 19.87 0.06
CA ILE A 370 8.42 20.57 0.99
C ILE A 370 9.59 21.18 0.22
N ARG A 371 10.22 20.40 -0.67
CA ARG A 371 11.31 20.87 -1.53
C ARG A 371 10.88 22.03 -2.42
N PHE A 372 9.67 22.01 -2.96
CA PHE A 372 9.17 23.08 -3.81
C PHE A 372 9.04 24.39 -3.04
N TYR A 373 8.40 24.37 -1.87
CA TYR A 373 8.29 25.55 -1.01
C TYR A 373 9.66 26.03 -0.52
N TYR A 374 10.58 25.10 -0.26
CA TYR A 374 11.96 25.42 0.07
C TYR A 374 12.66 26.17 -1.07
N LEU A 375 12.61 25.64 -2.30
CA LEU A 375 13.18 26.30 -3.48
C LEU A 375 12.55 27.67 -3.73
N ARG A 376 11.23 27.79 -3.52
CA ARG A 376 10.50 29.05 -3.64
C ARG A 376 11.01 30.16 -2.74
N ASN A 377 11.42 29.79 -1.53
CA ASN A 377 11.89 30.73 -0.52
C ASN A 377 13.42 30.74 -0.40
N LEU A 378 14.16 30.10 -1.31
CA LEU A 378 15.60 29.89 -1.19
C LEU A 378 16.37 31.21 -1.05
N TYR A 379 16.10 32.22 -1.88
CA TYR A 379 16.80 33.51 -1.80
C TYR A 379 16.47 34.26 -0.51
N ALA A 380 15.22 34.23 -0.05
CA ALA A 380 14.85 34.82 1.23
C ALA A 380 15.57 34.12 2.40
N LEU A 381 15.72 32.80 2.34
CA LEU A 381 16.47 32.02 3.32
C LEU A 381 17.97 32.31 3.27
N ILE A 382 18.57 32.48 2.09
CA ILE A 382 19.98 32.85 1.94
C ILE A 382 20.23 34.24 2.53
N VAL A 383 19.34 35.20 2.28
CA VAL A 383 19.44 36.56 2.84
C VAL A 383 19.28 36.54 4.37
N MET A 384 18.38 35.70 4.90
CA MET A 384 18.15 35.56 6.33
C MET A 384 19.31 34.82 7.05
N PHE A 385 19.97 33.88 6.37
CA PHE A 385 21.04 33.03 6.94
C PHE A 385 22.31 33.03 6.08
N PRO A 386 23.02 34.16 5.97
CA PRO A 386 24.18 34.29 5.07
C PRO A 386 25.29 33.28 5.38
N ASN A 387 25.54 32.98 6.67
CA ASN A 387 26.57 32.02 7.10
C ASN A 387 26.29 30.57 6.65
N ARG A 388 25.08 30.27 6.16
CA ARG A 388 24.66 28.92 5.75
C ARG A 388 24.38 28.81 4.24
N GLU A 389 24.76 29.81 3.45
CA GLU A 389 24.48 29.88 2.00
C GLU A 389 24.90 28.61 1.25
N LYS A 390 26.12 28.12 1.48
CA LYS A 390 26.65 26.91 0.81
C LYS A 390 25.79 25.68 1.09
N MET A 391 25.35 25.51 2.35
CA MET A 391 24.49 24.40 2.75
C MET A 391 23.11 24.52 2.12
N LEU A 392 22.53 25.73 2.07
CA LEU A 392 21.22 25.96 1.45
C LEU A 392 21.24 25.68 -0.06
N LYS A 393 22.28 26.13 -0.78
CA LYS A 393 22.46 25.81 -2.20
C LYS A 393 22.67 24.32 -2.45
N MET A 394 23.41 23.65 -1.57
CA MET A 394 23.59 22.20 -1.63
C MET A 394 22.25 21.47 -1.51
N LEU A 395 21.38 21.86 -0.55
CA LEU A 395 20.03 21.30 -0.38
C LEU A 395 19.12 21.59 -1.60
N ALA A 396 19.28 22.75 -2.23
CA ALA A 396 18.56 23.11 -3.45
C ALA A 396 18.98 22.29 -4.67
N SER A 397 20.20 21.74 -4.68
CA SER A 397 20.74 20.99 -5.82
C SER A 397 19.85 19.81 -6.23
N GLN A 398 19.90 19.44 -7.52
CA GLN A 398 19.11 18.32 -8.04
C GLN A 398 19.55 16.97 -7.45
N LYS A 399 20.86 16.78 -7.25
CA LYS A 399 21.43 15.54 -6.69
C LYS A 399 20.94 15.29 -5.26
N VAL A 400 21.01 16.31 -4.40
CA VAL A 400 20.48 16.22 -3.04
C VAL A 400 18.96 16.10 -3.05
N GLY A 401 18.30 16.69 -4.04
CA GLY A 401 16.88 16.45 -4.28
C GLY A 401 16.54 14.99 -4.45
N ILE A 402 17.21 14.29 -5.39
CA ILE A 402 17.01 12.86 -5.62
C ILE A 402 17.29 12.06 -4.35
N LEU A 403 18.38 12.37 -3.65
CA LEU A 403 18.73 11.70 -2.39
C LEU A 403 17.63 11.87 -1.33
N MET A 404 17.12 13.08 -1.14
CA MET A 404 16.14 13.40 -0.09
C MET A 404 14.71 13.00 -0.46
N THR A 405 14.30 13.11 -1.72
CA THR A 405 12.92 12.83 -2.14
C THR A 405 12.70 11.37 -2.49
N VAL A 406 13.72 10.63 -2.95
CA VAL A 406 13.59 9.23 -3.39
C VAL A 406 14.27 8.25 -2.44
N MET A 407 15.57 8.45 -2.15
CA MET A 407 16.35 7.47 -1.37
C MET A 407 16.02 7.52 0.12
N LEU A 408 15.97 8.71 0.72
CA LEU A 408 15.62 8.85 2.13
C LEU A 408 14.17 8.41 2.40
N THR A 409 13.25 8.75 1.49
CA THR A 409 11.84 8.35 1.62
C THR A 409 11.67 6.84 1.47
N PHE A 410 12.49 6.15 0.66
CA PHE A 410 12.51 4.69 0.58
C PHE A 410 12.85 4.07 1.96
N VAL A 411 13.91 4.54 2.61
CA VAL A 411 14.33 4.04 3.93
C VAL A 411 13.25 4.30 4.99
N ILE A 412 12.67 5.50 5.01
CA ILE A 412 11.57 5.82 5.93
C ILE A 412 10.36 4.93 5.66
N SER A 413 10.04 4.66 4.39
CA SER A 413 8.93 3.77 4.01
C SER A 413 9.15 2.35 4.48
N GLN A 414 10.39 1.83 4.44
CA GLN A 414 10.71 0.52 4.98
C GLN A 414 10.48 0.47 6.50
N ILE A 415 10.91 1.52 7.23
CA ILE A 415 10.69 1.61 8.68
C ILE A 415 9.19 1.63 9.01
N LEU A 416 8.39 2.43 8.29
CA LEU A 416 6.94 2.47 8.47
C LEU A 416 6.28 1.13 8.12
N ASN A 417 6.81 0.43 7.11
CA ASN A 417 6.32 -0.86 6.68
C ASN A 417 6.60 -2.00 7.67
N LEU A 418 7.49 -1.82 8.65
CA LEU A 418 7.68 -2.83 9.72
C LEU A 418 6.38 -3.13 10.49
N VAL A 419 5.45 -2.17 10.54
CA VAL A 419 4.13 -2.38 11.14
C VAL A 419 3.30 -3.38 10.33
N SER A 420 3.37 -3.35 8.99
CA SER A 420 2.65 -4.33 8.16
C SER A 420 3.24 -5.73 8.32
N VAL A 421 4.57 -5.83 8.47
CA VAL A 421 5.25 -7.10 8.76
C VAL A 421 4.81 -7.66 10.12
N TYR A 422 4.57 -6.80 11.11
CA TYR A 422 4.02 -7.24 12.39
C TYR A 422 2.62 -7.84 12.26
N PHE A 423 1.73 -7.23 11.46
CA PHE A 423 0.40 -7.79 11.20
C PHE A 423 0.48 -9.10 10.39
N PHE A 424 1.40 -9.16 9.43
CA PHE A 424 1.67 -10.38 8.67
C PHE A 424 2.10 -11.54 9.58
N VAL A 425 2.99 -11.29 10.53
CA VAL A 425 3.49 -12.33 11.46
C VAL A 425 2.43 -12.76 12.47
N ASN A 426 1.47 -11.89 12.80
CA ASN A 426 0.42 -12.19 13.79
C ASN A 426 -0.85 -12.81 13.20
N GLU A 427 -0.99 -12.87 11.88
CA GLU A 427 -2.00 -13.65 11.15
C GLU A 427 -3.47 -13.37 11.44
N ASP A 428 -3.80 -12.20 11.98
CA ASP A 428 -5.21 -11.83 12.09
C ASP A 428 -5.72 -11.37 10.72
N LYS A 429 -6.27 -12.32 9.93
CA LYS A 429 -6.85 -12.04 8.60
C LYS A 429 -7.89 -10.94 8.68
N ALA A 430 -8.79 -11.05 9.66
CA ALA A 430 -9.90 -10.12 9.82
C ALA A 430 -9.37 -8.72 10.16
N ALA A 431 -8.42 -8.63 11.10
CA ALA A 431 -7.76 -7.37 11.39
C ALA A 431 -7.00 -6.87 10.16
N THR A 432 -6.35 -7.72 9.38
CA THR A 432 -5.55 -7.30 8.22
C THR A 432 -6.43 -6.77 7.08
N ASP A 433 -7.52 -7.47 6.77
CA ASP A 433 -8.50 -7.07 5.76
C ASP A 433 -9.22 -5.77 6.16
N PHE A 434 -9.41 -5.52 7.45
CA PHE A 434 -9.97 -4.27 7.99
C PHE A 434 -8.92 -3.14 8.07
N TYR A 435 -7.70 -3.46 8.50
CA TYR A 435 -6.59 -2.54 8.70
C TYR A 435 -6.15 -1.90 7.40
N ARG A 436 -6.08 -2.69 6.31
CA ARG A 436 -5.63 -2.22 4.98
C ARG A 436 -6.44 -1.03 4.44
N PRO A 437 -7.77 -1.11 4.24
CA PRO A 437 -8.54 0.01 3.70
C PRO A 437 -8.53 1.21 4.65
N ILE A 438 -8.61 0.98 5.96
CA ILE A 438 -8.61 2.06 6.95
C ILE A 438 -7.31 2.84 6.91
N ILE A 439 -6.17 2.15 6.88
CA ILE A 439 -4.88 2.82 6.83
C ILE A 439 -4.64 3.45 5.48
N GLY A 440 -5.04 2.82 4.39
CA GLY A 440 -5.06 3.46 3.07
C GLY A 440 -5.81 4.80 3.12
N ILE A 441 -7.03 4.82 3.66
CA ILE A 441 -7.85 6.03 3.80
C ILE A 441 -7.18 7.06 4.72
N ILE A 442 -6.67 6.66 5.88
CA ILE A 442 -6.02 7.58 6.84
C ILE A 442 -4.77 8.21 6.24
N ILE A 443 -3.99 7.42 5.52
CA ILE A 443 -2.79 7.86 4.82
C ILE A 443 -3.17 8.88 3.71
N LEU A 444 -4.21 8.60 2.93
CA LEU A 444 -4.71 9.51 1.89
C LEU A 444 -5.30 10.79 2.47
N LEU A 445 -6.06 10.70 3.56
CA LEU A 445 -6.57 11.84 4.31
C LEU A 445 -5.43 12.69 4.88
N SER A 446 -4.39 12.06 5.43
CA SER A 446 -3.21 12.77 5.94
C SER A 446 -2.50 13.54 4.83
N LEU A 447 -2.36 12.93 3.64
CA LEU A 447 -1.82 13.60 2.47
C LEU A 447 -2.69 14.79 2.03
N TRP A 448 -4.01 14.61 1.97
CA TRP A 448 -4.94 15.68 1.59
C TRP A 448 -4.94 16.84 2.60
N VAL A 449 -4.95 16.54 3.90
CA VAL A 449 -4.87 17.57 4.96
C VAL A 449 -3.55 18.33 4.85
N PHE A 450 -2.43 17.63 4.69
CA PHE A 450 -1.12 18.27 4.51
C PHE A 450 -1.09 19.15 3.25
N GLY A 451 -1.53 18.62 2.11
CA GLY A 451 -1.60 19.35 0.85
C GLY A 451 -2.55 20.56 0.91
N GLY A 452 -3.70 20.40 1.56
CA GLY A 452 -4.68 21.44 1.82
C GLY A 452 -4.14 22.54 2.71
N CYS A 453 -3.43 22.21 3.80
CA CYS A 453 -2.75 23.18 4.63
C CYS A 453 -1.69 23.97 3.85
N CYS A 454 -0.85 23.30 3.06
CA CYS A 454 0.13 23.97 2.20
C CYS A 454 -0.55 24.91 1.18
N PHE A 455 -1.63 24.45 0.55
CA PHE A 455 -2.42 25.26 -0.39
C PHE A 455 -3.06 26.48 0.28
N LEU A 456 -3.68 26.32 1.44
CA LEU A 456 -4.30 27.42 2.19
C LEU A 456 -3.27 28.45 2.67
N LEU A 457 -2.11 28.01 3.14
CA LEU A 457 -1.00 28.90 3.47
C LEU A 457 -0.54 29.69 2.26
N ASP A 458 -0.37 29.03 1.11
CA ASP A 458 0.05 29.68 -0.13
C ASP A 458 -1.00 30.68 -0.65
N LEU A 459 -2.28 30.34 -0.56
CA LEU A 459 -3.41 31.23 -0.86
C LEU A 459 -3.40 32.47 0.05
N PHE A 460 -3.20 32.28 1.35
CA PHE A 460 -3.16 33.37 2.33
C PHE A 460 -1.98 34.32 2.08
N LEU A 461 -0.78 33.76 1.84
CA LEU A 461 0.43 34.53 1.55
C LEU A 461 0.28 35.34 0.24
N GLN A 462 -0.48 34.83 -0.73
CA GLN A 462 -0.68 35.48 -2.04
C GLN A 462 -2.02 36.20 -2.21
N ARG A 463 -2.78 36.40 -1.14
CA ARG A 463 -4.10 37.08 -1.21
C ARG A 463 -4.07 38.42 -1.94
N LYS A 464 -2.98 39.20 -1.78
CA LYS A 464 -2.81 40.50 -2.45
C LYS A 464 -2.65 40.33 -3.97
N THR A 465 -1.80 39.39 -4.38
CA THR A 465 -1.56 39.05 -5.80
C THR A 465 -2.82 38.51 -6.46
N ILE A 466 -3.58 37.65 -5.76
CA ILE A 466 -4.86 37.11 -6.25
C ILE A 466 -5.87 38.24 -6.45
N ARG A 467 -5.98 39.18 -5.51
CA ARG A 467 -6.90 40.33 -5.63
C ARG A 467 -6.59 41.21 -6.84
N GLN A 468 -5.31 41.36 -7.18
CA GLN A 468 -4.88 42.21 -8.30
C GLN A 468 -4.90 41.50 -9.66
N GLY A 469 -4.50 40.23 -9.72
CA GLY A 469 -4.32 39.48 -10.97
C GLY A 469 -5.40 38.44 -11.27
N GLY A 470 -6.31 38.19 -10.33
CA GLY A 470 -7.33 37.15 -10.43
C GLY A 470 -6.79 35.73 -10.20
N ILE A 471 -7.72 34.77 -10.08
CA ILE A 471 -7.39 33.38 -9.74
C ILE A 471 -6.65 32.64 -10.87
N ARG A 472 -6.89 33.03 -12.13
CA ARG A 472 -6.21 32.43 -13.29
C ARG A 472 -4.71 32.75 -13.31
N LYS A 473 -4.32 34.00 -12.97
CA LYS A 473 -2.90 34.38 -12.82
C LYS A 473 -2.23 33.52 -11.74
N PHE A 474 -2.93 33.33 -10.62
CA PHE A 474 -2.46 32.49 -9.53
C PHE A 474 -2.18 31.05 -10.00
N PHE A 475 -3.13 30.34 -10.61
CA PHE A 475 -2.88 28.94 -10.98
C PHE A 475 -1.90 28.71 -12.13
N PHE A 476 -1.84 29.61 -13.12
CA PHE A 476 -1.11 29.33 -14.36
C PHE A 476 0.16 30.18 -14.58
N PHE A 477 0.24 31.37 -13.97
CA PHE A 477 1.40 32.26 -14.12
C PHE A 477 2.28 32.27 -12.87
N ASP A 478 1.66 32.31 -11.69
CA ASP A 478 2.40 32.33 -10.43
C ASP A 478 2.90 30.94 -10.00
N ASP A 479 2.42 29.88 -10.67
CA ASP A 479 2.87 28.51 -10.50
C ASP A 479 3.20 27.86 -11.86
N PRO A 480 4.40 28.16 -12.41
CA PRO A 480 4.82 27.61 -13.71
C PRO A 480 4.98 26.08 -13.69
N PHE A 481 4.96 25.47 -12.51
CA PHE A 481 5.15 24.04 -12.30
C PHE A 481 3.86 23.28 -12.01
N TYR A 482 2.72 23.97 -11.91
CA TYR A 482 1.38 23.40 -11.68
C TYR A 482 1.23 22.57 -10.41
N LEU A 483 2.04 22.81 -9.38
CA LEU A 483 1.94 22.10 -8.11
C LEU A 483 0.58 22.31 -7.44
N ARG A 484 0.02 23.52 -7.52
CA ARG A 484 -1.29 23.85 -6.92
C ARG A 484 -2.43 23.03 -7.50
N ILE A 485 -2.36 22.73 -8.80
CA ILE A 485 -3.36 21.90 -9.47
C ILE A 485 -3.32 20.49 -8.87
N ASP A 486 -2.12 19.92 -8.68
CA ASP A 486 -2.01 18.60 -8.07
C ASP A 486 -2.44 18.58 -6.61
N LEU A 487 -2.11 19.62 -5.83
CA LEU A 487 -2.58 19.76 -4.45
C LEU A 487 -4.11 19.71 -4.38
N ILE A 488 -4.81 20.39 -5.28
CA ILE A 488 -6.28 20.32 -5.36
C ILE A 488 -6.72 18.94 -5.82
N SER A 489 -6.06 18.35 -6.81
CA SER A 489 -6.38 17.01 -7.30
C SER A 489 -6.24 15.91 -6.24
N THR A 490 -5.49 16.13 -5.15
CA THR A 490 -5.40 15.16 -4.03
C THR A 490 -6.73 14.87 -3.33
N ILE A 491 -7.75 15.73 -3.50
CA ILE A 491 -9.08 15.46 -2.95
C ILE A 491 -9.79 14.31 -3.67
N LEU A 492 -9.50 14.11 -4.97
CA LEU A 492 -10.17 13.11 -5.80
C LEU A 492 -9.92 11.67 -5.33
N PRO A 493 -8.68 11.21 -5.08
CA PRO A 493 -8.45 9.85 -4.56
C PRO A 493 -9.07 9.64 -3.18
N VAL A 494 -9.17 10.69 -2.34
CA VAL A 494 -9.84 10.61 -1.03
C VAL A 494 -11.33 10.36 -1.20
N ILE A 495 -11.99 11.14 -2.07
CA ILE A 495 -13.41 10.97 -2.36
C ILE A 495 -13.66 9.55 -2.91
N ILE A 496 -12.87 9.11 -3.89
CA ILE A 496 -13.00 7.78 -4.48
C ILE A 496 -12.80 6.70 -3.40
N ALA A 497 -11.76 6.79 -2.58
CA ALA A 497 -11.49 5.80 -1.53
C ALA A 497 -12.61 5.73 -0.47
N ILE A 498 -13.22 6.86 -0.10
CA ILE A 498 -14.37 6.87 0.80
C ILE A 498 -15.58 6.21 0.15
N LEU A 499 -15.87 6.53 -1.12
CA LEU A 499 -16.97 5.91 -1.86
C LEU A 499 -16.78 4.40 -1.99
N THR A 500 -15.56 3.94 -2.34
CA THR A 500 -15.22 2.51 -2.38
C THR A 500 -15.38 1.84 -1.02
N GLY A 501 -15.01 2.54 0.07
CA GLY A 501 -15.20 2.03 1.43
C GLY A 501 -16.67 1.88 1.83
N ILE A 502 -17.54 2.80 1.40
CA ILE A 502 -18.99 2.72 1.60
C ILE A 502 -19.57 1.57 0.77
N GLU A 503 -19.19 1.48 -0.51
CA GLU A 503 -19.64 0.42 -1.42
C GLU A 503 -19.27 -0.97 -0.89
N ALA A 504 -18.06 -1.15 -0.34
CA ALA A 504 -17.61 -2.42 0.24
C ALA A 504 -18.49 -2.95 1.39
N THR A 505 -19.38 -2.12 1.95
CA THR A 505 -20.34 -2.53 2.98
C THR A 505 -21.70 -2.99 2.44
N SER A 506 -22.02 -2.78 1.16
CA SER A 506 -23.27 -3.27 0.55
C SER A 506 -23.08 -4.59 -0.21
N ASN A 507 -24.08 -5.47 -0.17
CA ASN A 507 -23.99 -6.85 -0.71
C ASN A 507 -23.92 -6.94 -2.25
N GLU A 508 -23.30 -8.04 -2.73
CA GLU A 508 -23.19 -8.69 -4.07
C GLU A 508 -23.21 -7.87 -5.38
N VAL A 509 -24.02 -6.81 -5.54
CA VAL A 509 -24.01 -5.93 -6.73
C VAL A 509 -22.73 -5.07 -6.80
N VAL A 510 -21.90 -5.12 -5.76
CA VAL A 510 -20.75 -4.23 -5.55
C VAL A 510 -19.48 -4.66 -6.27
N ASP A 511 -19.31 -5.93 -6.64
CA ASP A 511 -18.03 -6.42 -7.17
C ASP A 511 -17.62 -5.68 -8.47
N GLY A 512 -18.54 -5.45 -9.40
CA GLY A 512 -18.25 -4.69 -10.62
C GLY A 512 -17.95 -3.20 -10.37
N LEU A 513 -18.66 -2.58 -9.41
CA LEU A 513 -18.42 -1.18 -9.03
C LEU A 513 -17.05 -1.00 -8.37
N ALA A 514 -16.62 -1.96 -7.54
CA ALA A 514 -15.29 -1.95 -6.94
C ALA A 514 -14.17 -1.93 -8.00
N GLY A 515 -14.32 -2.68 -9.10
CA GLY A 515 -13.39 -2.64 -10.23
C GLY A 515 -13.31 -1.28 -10.93
N VAL A 516 -14.48 -0.64 -11.15
CA VAL A 516 -14.56 0.73 -11.71
C VAL A 516 -13.91 1.74 -10.77
N SER A 517 -14.27 1.69 -9.48
CA SER A 517 -13.73 2.55 -8.43
C SER A 517 -12.19 2.43 -8.31
N ASN A 518 -11.65 1.21 -8.34
CA ASN A 518 -10.19 0.98 -8.36
C ASN A 518 -9.53 1.57 -9.61
N THR A 519 -10.18 1.48 -10.77
CA THR A 519 -9.69 2.07 -12.02
C THR A 519 -9.67 3.60 -11.97
N LEU A 520 -10.73 4.21 -11.42
CA LEU A 520 -10.79 5.65 -11.19
C LEU A 520 -9.75 6.10 -10.16
N LEU A 521 -9.52 5.30 -9.11
CA LEU A 521 -8.48 5.55 -8.12
C LEU A 521 -7.08 5.52 -8.77
N CYS A 522 -6.79 4.50 -9.57
CA CYS A 522 -5.55 4.42 -10.35
C CYS A 522 -5.38 5.63 -11.27
N PHE A 523 -6.42 6.02 -12.02
CA PHE A 523 -6.40 7.23 -12.84
C PHE A 523 -6.07 8.48 -12.02
N SER A 524 -6.73 8.66 -10.88
CA SER A 524 -6.52 9.83 -10.01
C SER A 524 -5.08 9.88 -9.46
N PHE A 525 -4.50 8.74 -9.08
CA PHE A 525 -3.11 8.66 -8.64
C PHE A 525 -2.13 8.97 -9.77
N VAL A 526 -2.40 8.51 -11.00
CA VAL A 526 -1.60 8.86 -12.18
C VAL A 526 -1.68 10.37 -12.48
N GLN A 527 -2.86 10.98 -12.35
CA GLN A 527 -3.01 12.44 -12.52
C GLN A 527 -2.16 13.24 -11.53
N ILE A 528 -2.20 12.88 -10.25
CA ILE A 528 -1.41 13.53 -9.18
C ILE A 528 0.10 13.25 -9.36
N SER A 529 0.45 12.09 -9.93
CA SER A 529 1.83 11.71 -10.24
C SER A 529 2.39 12.41 -11.49
N GLY A 530 1.82 13.54 -11.90
CA GLY A 530 2.26 14.34 -13.04
C GLY A 530 1.39 14.22 -14.29
N GLY A 531 0.34 13.40 -14.29
CA GLY A 531 -0.63 13.33 -15.39
C GLY A 531 -1.29 14.69 -15.67
N ASN A 532 -1.60 15.48 -14.63
CA ASN A 532 -2.13 16.84 -14.81
C ASN A 532 -1.18 17.73 -15.63
N VAL A 533 0.11 17.72 -15.27
CA VAL A 533 1.15 18.50 -15.98
C VAL A 533 1.33 18.00 -17.39
N LEU A 534 1.34 16.68 -17.58
CA LEU A 534 1.44 16.06 -18.90
C LEU A 534 0.32 16.55 -19.82
N MET A 535 -0.93 16.53 -19.35
CA MET A 535 -2.09 17.01 -20.09
C MET A 535 -1.99 18.50 -20.43
N ILE A 536 -1.56 19.34 -19.47
CA ILE A 536 -1.37 20.79 -19.70
C ILE A 536 -0.29 21.05 -20.75
N GLU A 537 0.84 20.35 -20.69
CA GLU A 537 1.94 20.51 -21.66
C GLU A 537 1.54 20.03 -23.07
N ILE A 538 0.77 18.93 -23.16
CA ILE A 538 0.19 18.47 -24.43
C ILE A 538 -0.75 19.54 -25.00
N PHE A 539 -1.67 20.06 -24.18
CA PHE A 539 -2.62 21.09 -24.60
C PHE A 539 -1.90 22.35 -25.11
N LYS A 540 -0.88 22.84 -24.39
CA LYS A 540 -0.04 23.97 -24.83
C LYS A 540 0.62 23.70 -26.17
N ARG A 541 1.18 22.49 -26.36
CA ARG A 541 1.85 22.09 -27.59
C ARG A 541 0.89 22.05 -28.78
N VAL A 542 -0.34 21.57 -28.58
CA VAL A 542 -1.39 21.56 -29.61
C VAL A 542 -1.81 22.98 -29.97
N LYS A 543 -2.02 23.84 -28.96
CA LYS A 543 -2.45 25.23 -29.18
C LYS A 543 -1.41 26.03 -29.99
N ARG A 544 -0.13 25.92 -29.66
CA ARG A 544 0.94 26.73 -30.29
C ARG A 544 1.24 26.43 -31.74
N ARG A 545 0.86 25.25 -32.26
CA ARG A 545 1.02 24.96 -33.69
C ARG A 545 0.28 25.95 -34.60
N LYS A 546 -0.65 26.75 -34.05
CA LYS A 546 -1.44 27.73 -34.78
C LYS A 546 -0.90 29.16 -34.73
N GLU A 547 0.07 29.45 -33.87
CA GLU A 547 0.50 30.83 -33.56
C GLU A 547 2.04 30.90 -33.71
N SER A 548 2.55 31.10 -34.93
CA SER A 548 3.99 31.31 -35.18
C SER A 548 4.26 32.57 -36.00
N SER A 549 4.19 33.71 -35.33
CA SER A 549 4.86 34.94 -35.79
C SER A 549 5.81 35.36 -34.67
N GLN A 550 7.10 35.07 -34.81
CA GLN A 550 8.13 35.46 -33.84
C GLN A 550 8.70 36.83 -34.22
N LEU A 551 8.52 37.81 -33.33
CA LEU A 551 9.38 38.98 -33.27
C LEU A 551 10.80 38.54 -32.85
N THR A 552 11.81 39.26 -33.33
CA THR A 552 13.22 38.97 -32.99
C THR A 552 13.55 39.40 -31.57
N TRP A 553 14.15 38.49 -30.80
CA TRP A 553 14.63 38.64 -29.41
C TRP A 553 15.21 40.01 -29.04
N ASP A 554 16.06 40.56 -29.91
CA ASP A 554 16.80 41.79 -29.64
C ASP A 554 15.90 43.03 -29.61
N GLN A 555 14.81 43.03 -30.39
CA GLN A 555 13.83 44.13 -30.39
C GLN A 555 13.01 44.13 -29.10
N GLU A 556 12.69 42.94 -28.57
CA GLU A 556 11.81 42.79 -27.42
C GLU A 556 12.47 43.23 -26.10
N LEU A 557 13.76 42.95 -25.91
CA LEU A 557 14.51 43.33 -24.70
C LEU A 557 14.83 44.83 -24.57
N THR A 558 14.45 45.65 -25.56
CA THR A 558 14.54 47.12 -25.45
C THR A 558 13.35 47.71 -24.70
N ASN A 559 12.21 47.01 -24.65
CA ASN A 559 10.99 47.48 -24.02
C ASN A 559 11.06 47.36 -22.48
N THR A 560 10.92 48.49 -21.76
CA THR A 560 11.00 48.53 -20.29
C THR A 560 9.88 47.76 -19.60
N ASP A 561 8.67 47.77 -20.17
CA ASP A 561 7.53 47.04 -19.62
C ASP A 561 7.75 45.53 -19.73
N LEU A 562 8.29 45.08 -20.86
CA LEU A 562 8.62 43.67 -21.08
C LEU A 562 9.74 43.20 -20.16
N LEU A 563 10.78 44.02 -19.95
CA LEU A 563 11.85 43.72 -19.00
C LEU A 563 11.31 43.55 -17.57
N GLN A 564 10.32 44.36 -17.17
CA GLN A 564 9.67 44.21 -15.87
C GLN A 564 8.87 42.89 -15.77
N ILE A 565 8.14 42.51 -16.82
CA ILE A 565 7.42 41.22 -16.87
C ILE A 565 8.43 40.05 -16.83
N LEU A 566 9.54 40.17 -17.56
CA LEU A 566 10.61 39.18 -17.56
C LEU A 566 11.26 39.04 -16.19
N LYS A 567 11.51 40.15 -15.48
CA LYS A 567 12.00 40.13 -14.11
C LYS A 567 11.08 39.31 -13.20
N GLU A 568 9.78 39.62 -13.20
CA GLU A 568 8.79 38.92 -12.38
C GLU A 568 8.73 37.42 -12.71
N TYR A 569 8.91 37.06 -13.98
CA TYR A 569 8.90 35.68 -14.43
C TYR A 569 10.18 34.92 -14.02
N CYS A 570 11.36 35.53 -14.19
CA CYS A 570 12.63 34.99 -13.76
C CYS A 570 12.66 34.71 -12.24
N GLU A 571 12.06 35.59 -11.43
CA GLU A 571 11.93 35.36 -9.98
C GLU A 571 11.08 34.12 -9.66
N LYS A 572 10.02 33.87 -10.42
CA LYS A 572 9.12 32.71 -10.25
C LYS A 572 9.72 31.41 -10.74
N GLU A 573 10.53 31.46 -11.79
CA GLU A 573 11.23 30.30 -12.31
C GLU A 573 12.54 29.97 -11.58
N PHE A 574 12.93 30.73 -10.55
CA PHE A 574 14.24 30.60 -9.89
C PHE A 574 15.39 30.76 -10.87
N SER A 575 15.30 31.80 -11.71
CA SER A 575 16.32 32.18 -12.69
C SER A 575 16.62 33.68 -12.66
N SER A 576 16.46 34.32 -11.49
CA SER A 576 16.65 35.77 -11.32
C SER A 576 18.10 36.19 -11.46
N GLU A 577 19.05 35.28 -11.25
CA GLU A 577 20.48 35.50 -11.44
C GLU A 577 20.82 35.92 -12.88
N ASN A 578 20.18 35.31 -13.88
CA ASN A 578 20.41 35.64 -15.29
C ASN A 578 19.93 37.07 -15.59
N TYR A 579 18.76 37.45 -15.08
CA TYR A 579 18.19 38.77 -15.29
C TYR A 579 19.03 39.86 -14.63
N GLU A 580 19.36 39.70 -13.35
CA GLU A 580 20.12 40.69 -12.59
C GLU A 580 21.52 40.88 -13.18
N PHE A 581 22.16 39.81 -13.67
CA PHE A 581 23.46 39.93 -14.33
C PHE A 581 23.36 40.72 -15.65
N TYR A 582 22.33 40.45 -16.45
CA TYR A 582 22.12 41.17 -17.71
C TYR A 582 21.87 42.65 -17.48
N ILE A 583 21.01 43.02 -16.53
CA ILE A 583 20.78 44.43 -16.17
C ILE A 583 22.08 45.08 -15.68
N LYS A 584 22.89 44.35 -14.91
CA LYS A 584 24.19 44.85 -14.45
C LYS A 584 25.14 45.13 -15.62
N LEU A 585 25.26 44.22 -16.59
CA LEU A 585 26.08 44.42 -17.78
C LEU A 585 25.55 45.55 -18.67
N LYS A 586 24.23 45.61 -18.88
CA LYS A 586 23.58 46.67 -19.66
C LYS A 586 23.82 48.05 -19.07
N SER A 587 23.86 48.16 -17.73
CA SER A 587 24.19 49.43 -17.05
C SER A 587 25.62 49.92 -17.30
N LEU A 588 26.52 49.02 -17.72
CA LEU A 588 27.92 49.32 -18.03
C LEU A 588 28.17 49.49 -19.54
N GLN A 589 27.21 49.13 -20.40
CA GLN A 589 27.37 49.09 -21.86
C GLN A 589 27.73 50.46 -22.47
N ASN A 590 27.25 51.56 -21.88
CA ASN A 590 27.57 52.91 -22.35
C ASN A 590 29.00 53.37 -21.96
N ARG A 591 29.77 52.55 -21.24
CA ARG A 591 31.14 52.87 -20.81
C ARG A 591 32.12 52.13 -21.69
N LYS A 592 33.15 52.85 -22.17
CA LYS A 592 34.25 52.23 -22.92
C LYS A 592 35.09 51.29 -22.05
N PHE A 593 35.33 51.66 -20.78
CA PHE A 593 36.18 50.92 -19.85
C PHE A 593 35.45 50.60 -18.53
N ILE A 594 35.72 49.42 -17.98
CA ILE A 594 35.29 48.96 -16.65
C ILE A 594 36.48 49.00 -15.69
N LYS A 595 36.27 49.54 -14.49
CA LYS A 595 37.31 49.60 -13.44
C LYS A 595 37.43 48.27 -12.71
N LEU A 596 38.64 47.95 -12.22
CA LEU A 596 38.91 46.71 -11.45
C LEU A 596 37.89 46.44 -10.32
N LYS A 597 37.54 47.46 -9.52
CA LYS A 597 36.58 47.32 -8.42
C LYS A 597 35.19 46.84 -8.89
N GLU A 598 34.75 47.29 -10.07
CA GLU A 598 33.46 46.89 -10.62
C GLU A 598 33.51 45.45 -11.14
N LEU A 599 34.62 45.06 -11.76
CA LEU A 599 34.84 43.69 -12.24
C LEU A 599 34.94 42.69 -11.09
N GLN A 600 35.63 43.05 -10.00
CA GLN A 600 35.67 42.27 -8.75
C GLN A 600 34.29 42.12 -8.12
N LYS A 601 33.44 43.16 -8.21
CA LYS A 601 32.06 43.08 -7.73
C LYS A 601 31.22 42.11 -8.58
N ILE A 602 31.36 42.17 -9.91
CA ILE A 602 30.70 41.21 -10.81
C ILE A 602 31.16 39.78 -10.50
N GLU A 603 32.46 39.58 -10.31
CA GLU A 603 33.02 38.28 -9.94
C GLU A 603 32.38 37.75 -8.66
N ALA A 604 32.37 38.56 -7.60
CA ALA A 604 31.87 38.17 -6.29
C ALA A 604 30.35 37.93 -6.27
N GLU A 605 29.58 38.63 -7.10
CA GLU A 605 28.11 38.53 -7.15
C GLU A 605 27.61 37.42 -8.09
N PHE A 606 28.24 37.23 -9.25
CA PHE A 606 27.68 36.42 -10.35
C PHE A 606 28.55 35.25 -10.84
N ILE A 607 29.89 35.36 -10.75
CA ILE A 607 30.80 34.38 -11.39
C ILE A 607 31.34 33.36 -10.39
N ARG A 608 31.74 33.85 -9.21
CA ARG A 608 32.37 33.05 -8.16
C ARG A 608 31.46 31.88 -7.78
N ASN A 609 32.05 30.71 -7.61
CA ASN A 609 31.31 29.54 -7.14
C ASN A 609 30.64 29.87 -5.79
N TYR A 610 29.35 29.55 -5.69
CA TYR A 610 28.49 29.86 -4.56
C TYR A 610 28.21 31.35 -4.35
N SER A 611 28.41 32.24 -5.34
CA SER A 611 27.99 33.64 -5.24
C SER A 611 26.47 33.79 -5.18
N LYS A 612 25.97 34.86 -4.54
CA LYS A 612 24.53 35.10 -4.31
C LYS A 612 23.67 34.90 -5.57
N TYR A 613 24.15 35.40 -6.71
CA TYR A 613 23.53 35.29 -8.02
C TYR A 613 24.42 34.49 -8.97
N GLU A 614 24.99 33.38 -8.51
CA GLU A 614 25.84 32.52 -9.36
C GLU A 614 25.09 32.11 -10.62
N VAL A 615 25.61 32.55 -11.77
CA VAL A 615 25.03 32.25 -13.07
C VAL A 615 25.59 30.93 -13.59
N ASN A 616 24.73 30.12 -14.20
CA ASN A 616 25.11 28.85 -14.80
C ASN A 616 25.82 29.07 -16.15
N ILE A 617 27.12 29.34 -16.09
CA ILE A 617 28.01 29.50 -17.26
C ILE A 617 29.07 28.38 -17.32
N PRO A 618 29.54 27.99 -18.52
CA PRO A 618 30.57 26.97 -18.68
C PRO A 618 31.90 27.32 -17.98
N SER A 619 32.64 26.29 -17.54
CA SER A 619 33.94 26.48 -16.88
C SER A 619 34.97 27.19 -17.77
N SER A 620 34.89 27.03 -19.09
CA SER A 620 35.71 27.76 -20.06
C SER A 620 35.45 29.27 -19.99
N CYS A 621 34.18 29.68 -20.02
CA CYS A 621 33.77 31.08 -19.87
C CYS A 621 34.24 31.65 -18.51
N LYS A 622 34.08 30.90 -17.40
CA LYS A 622 34.62 31.31 -16.08
C LYS A 622 36.14 31.51 -16.14
N LYS A 623 36.89 30.62 -16.78
CA LYS A 623 38.35 30.72 -16.93
C LYS A 623 38.75 31.98 -17.70
N THR A 624 38.13 32.23 -18.85
CA THR A 624 38.37 33.44 -19.65
C THR A 624 38.02 34.71 -18.86
N PHE A 625 36.94 34.70 -18.10
CA PHE A 625 36.60 35.83 -17.22
C PHE A 625 37.69 36.09 -16.17
N TYR A 626 38.26 35.05 -15.54
CA TYR A 626 39.36 35.22 -14.58
C TYR A 626 40.67 35.69 -15.24
N GLU A 627 40.95 35.29 -16.48
CA GLU A 627 42.07 35.83 -17.27
C GLU A 627 41.88 37.34 -17.53
N LEU A 628 40.67 37.76 -17.89
CA LEU A 628 40.32 39.18 -18.03
C LEU A 628 40.39 39.95 -16.70
N LEU A 629 39.99 39.33 -15.60
CA LEU A 629 40.12 39.92 -14.26
C LEU A 629 41.59 40.14 -13.87
N ASN A 630 42.47 39.17 -14.14
CA ASN A 630 43.90 39.29 -13.88
C ASN A 630 44.53 40.39 -14.75
N LYS A 631 44.18 40.44 -16.04
CA LYS A 631 44.63 41.53 -16.92
C LYS A 631 44.18 42.91 -16.41
N CYS A 632 42.95 43.02 -15.92
CA CYS A 632 42.44 44.26 -15.34
C CYS A 632 43.13 44.63 -14.00
N GLN A 633 43.71 43.67 -13.27
CA GLN A 633 44.53 43.95 -12.09
C GLN A 633 45.85 44.64 -12.47
N GLU A 634 46.43 44.27 -13.61
CA GLU A 634 47.65 44.88 -14.15
C GLU A 634 47.38 46.26 -14.77
N GLU A 635 46.32 46.37 -15.58
CA GLU A 635 46.01 47.57 -16.37
C GLU A 635 45.08 48.57 -15.64
N THR A 636 44.56 48.23 -14.46
CA THR A 636 43.56 48.96 -13.64
C THR A 636 42.16 49.17 -14.25
N GLN A 637 42.04 49.06 -15.57
CA GLN A 637 40.80 49.14 -16.33
C GLN A 637 40.83 48.18 -17.53
N LEU A 638 39.66 47.76 -17.99
CA LEU A 638 39.51 46.84 -19.12
C LEU A 638 38.42 47.34 -20.06
N GLU A 639 38.56 47.12 -21.37
CA GLU A 639 37.51 47.44 -22.33
C GLU A 639 36.24 46.63 -22.06
N PHE A 640 35.08 47.30 -22.02
CA PHE A 640 33.78 46.66 -21.73
C PHE A 640 33.48 45.52 -22.70
N GLN A 641 33.82 45.71 -23.98
CA GLN A 641 33.52 44.76 -25.05
C GLN A 641 34.12 43.37 -24.78
N LEU A 642 35.33 43.31 -24.21
CA LEU A 642 35.98 42.04 -23.87
C LEU A 642 35.19 41.25 -22.82
N ILE A 643 34.58 41.94 -21.84
CA ILE A 643 33.75 41.31 -20.82
C ILE A 643 32.41 40.87 -21.42
N TRP A 644 31.82 41.73 -22.27
CA TRP A 644 30.59 41.41 -22.97
C TRP A 644 30.75 40.16 -23.85
N ASP A 645 31.77 40.12 -24.71
CA ASP A 645 32.04 39.01 -25.62
C ASP A 645 32.33 37.70 -24.86
N CYS A 646 32.95 37.81 -23.68
CA CYS A 646 33.23 36.66 -22.84
C CYS A 646 31.95 36.03 -22.25
N VAL A 647 30.98 36.84 -21.80
CA VAL A 647 29.90 36.37 -20.92
C VAL A 647 28.51 36.46 -21.54
N ALA A 648 28.27 37.45 -22.40
CA ALA A 648 26.97 37.69 -23.01
C ALA A 648 26.42 36.51 -23.82
N PRO A 649 27.21 35.74 -24.61
CA PRO A 649 26.66 34.62 -25.37
C PRO A 649 25.94 33.59 -24.50
N GLU A 650 26.57 33.17 -23.39
CA GLU A 650 26.02 32.18 -22.46
C GLU A 650 24.88 32.75 -21.63
N LEU A 651 25.01 34.01 -21.19
CA LEU A 651 23.98 34.70 -20.42
C LEU A 651 22.70 34.93 -21.23
N LEU A 652 22.84 35.39 -22.48
CA LEU A 652 21.72 35.63 -23.38
C LEU A 652 21.05 34.30 -23.77
N LEU A 653 21.81 33.22 -23.96
CA LEU A 653 21.24 31.89 -24.17
C LEU A 653 20.37 31.44 -22.99
N ASN A 654 20.85 31.62 -21.75
CA ASN A 654 20.08 31.31 -20.54
C ASN A 654 18.81 32.17 -20.43
N LEU A 655 18.91 33.48 -20.71
CA LEU A 655 17.75 34.36 -20.72
C LEU A 655 16.76 34.01 -21.83
N GLN A 656 17.25 33.65 -23.01
CA GLN A 656 16.44 33.23 -24.15
C GLN A 656 15.60 32.01 -23.82
N ASP A 657 16.19 31.04 -23.12
CA ASP A 657 15.47 29.89 -22.63
C ASP A 657 14.33 30.29 -21.66
N THR A 658 14.58 31.16 -20.68
CA THR A 658 13.54 31.64 -19.74
C THR A 658 12.46 32.46 -20.43
N PHE A 659 12.83 33.37 -21.31
CA PHE A 659 11.87 34.22 -21.99
C PHE A 659 11.07 33.45 -23.05
N SER A 660 11.65 32.45 -23.72
CA SER A 660 10.85 31.56 -24.57
C SER A 660 9.71 30.89 -23.78
N ARG A 661 9.92 30.59 -22.49
CA ARG A 661 8.86 30.13 -21.58
C ARG A 661 7.94 31.27 -21.13
N LEU A 662 8.42 32.50 -20.99
CA LEU A 662 7.56 33.66 -20.73
C LEU A 662 6.59 33.90 -21.89
N GLN A 663 7.05 33.76 -23.14
CA GLN A 663 6.23 33.91 -24.35
C GLN A 663 5.02 32.98 -24.34
N ASP A 664 5.15 31.85 -23.64
CA ASP A 664 4.12 30.83 -23.49
C ASP A 664 3.02 31.18 -22.49
N THR A 665 3.17 32.29 -21.77
CA THR A 665 2.24 32.70 -20.74
C THR A 665 1.12 33.58 -21.29
N SER A 666 -0.05 33.53 -20.65
CA SER A 666 -1.15 34.45 -20.99
C SER A 666 -0.81 35.92 -20.73
N ILE A 667 0.19 36.20 -19.88
CA ILE A 667 0.62 37.58 -19.59
C ILE A 667 1.39 38.15 -20.77
N TYR A 668 2.34 37.39 -21.32
CA TYR A 668 3.03 37.82 -22.53
C TYR A 668 2.05 37.95 -23.70
N ALA A 669 1.14 36.99 -23.91
CA ALA A 669 0.12 37.10 -24.95
C ALA A 669 -0.76 38.37 -24.79
N LYS A 670 -1.12 38.72 -23.55
CA LYS A 670 -1.85 39.96 -23.26
C LYS A 670 -0.99 41.19 -23.55
N TRP A 671 0.26 41.21 -23.11
CA TRP A 671 1.20 42.30 -23.41
C TRP A 671 1.36 42.49 -24.92
N LEU A 672 1.57 41.41 -25.66
CA LEU A 672 1.70 41.41 -27.12
C LEU A 672 0.43 41.94 -27.78
N SER A 673 -0.75 41.52 -27.32
CA SER A 673 -2.02 42.05 -27.84
C SER A 673 -2.15 43.56 -27.62
N VAL A 674 -1.71 44.08 -26.47
CA VAL A 674 -1.71 45.53 -26.20
C VAL A 674 -0.71 46.27 -27.08
N GLN A 675 0.49 45.71 -27.32
CA GLN A 675 1.45 46.34 -28.23
C GLN A 675 0.94 46.35 -29.67
N SER A 676 0.39 45.24 -30.16
CA SER A 676 -0.20 45.18 -31.50
C SER A 676 -1.34 46.19 -31.69
N LEU A 677 -2.13 46.45 -30.64
CA LEU A 677 -3.16 47.50 -30.66
C LEU A 677 -2.57 48.92 -30.66
N LYS A 678 -1.45 49.16 -29.97
CA LYS A 678 -0.76 50.46 -30.01
C LYS A 678 -0.18 50.73 -31.40
N GLU A 679 0.49 49.73 -31.98
CA GLU A 679 1.04 49.80 -33.34
C GLU A 679 -0.06 50.05 -34.39
N ASN A 680 -1.15 49.30 -34.34
CA ASN A 680 -2.27 49.46 -35.29
C ASN A 680 -3.01 50.80 -35.16
N ASN A 681 -2.98 51.41 -33.97
CA ASN A 681 -3.65 52.69 -33.73
C ASN A 681 -2.72 53.91 -33.95
N ASN A 682 -1.47 53.71 -34.42
CA ASN A 682 -0.47 54.78 -34.64
C ASN A 682 -0.35 55.75 -33.44
N VAL A 683 -0.27 55.22 -32.21
CA VAL A 683 -0.04 56.00 -30.98
C VAL A 683 1.44 55.99 -30.60
#